data_AF-Q1MEH4-F1
#
_entry.id   AF-Q1MEH4-F1
#
_cell.length_a   1.000
_cell.length_b   1.000
_cell.length_c   1.000
_cell.angle_alpha   90.00
_cell.angle_beta   90.00
_cell.angle_gamma   90.00
#
_symmetry.space_group_name_H-M   'P 1'
#
loop_
_entity.id
_entity.type
_entity.pdbx_description
1 polymer ?
#
loop_
_entity_poly.entity_id
_entity_poly.type
_entity_poly.pdbx_seq_one_letter_code
_entity_poly.pdbx_strand_id
1 'polypeptide(L)'
;MLGRWKNICRVGMALAFAVPGFGLPAMADPVPRATPVAGSVIARKIGEEVRFIDVSNWRVVDINQDLLTGDVLRTNANGQLAIVFSDHTQVRLGRNSSLQVKKMAAGGDTVLNLQSGTIWARAERGGQGLTVETPAAAAAIRGTDWTMTVEGAKTSMVVLEGRVALSNPQGSVEVNEGEGAVATIGQAPSKIISVNPDDREQMLFYLDLRDGFDLMPTSPLRADRMATERRRLLGLPPERRTTEDWLELAEVQSAFDGRQAAAATLQNIRGRKLTTAQQARVDLIDATIAGSEKRYGDAAKLFQKALPHLDATRRNMAQYGGYFARSLADPAHAEPPPAGTTGPYGAIMQAYTAGFLENPRAAIDIIRKAEQRYPDDPTLPAVRAQLAQLTDDREQMKEAIERSLSLDPDHPMALSARAGYKAIYESDIDGALADLNRAIALAPGASGTLNSLGLLQSSRDANGEAEQAFKKAIELDPQDPLLRANLSILYLDQGRMKEAKHEIDTAIALDPSFDIALLARGRYYLQTGERDRALQDLLAASTANPAHSQSQLMLAAAHYEKGDRIPSQQALDNADRLDKNDPVISAFRTAVDIDDYDADGAIRNAQEFLRRSRARGGDYSGLGANASAGSTLNDAFRLQGLDAWGRYYGDAVFDPFNGTGYIDQSIKGSIFPFVNATSFSDDNIIQNRGNASSYSSFIQGLLLSPHMLSGRSRSATLFDVPFIEGSLGGGINSVDGHTRRIGEADIQGYSNETIPISFYGNLTWEELALDRDYQDFGGVQTDNKLLSANGYLTATVTPDDRVVAFVNHGKNDGTLNALSSNTGFMELLFRVPIPLPLYTTEETERESTYAGIGWSHTFAYENVLNGALLYSGSKSNTNSALDVDLDPVFIGRGVPFIIPFTNVTQETESQTYIGALSHSIGAGPLTFRYGIEGGWMDASSTVDATLLGLTAPTDRTENTIDIGRGYIDVLHEITPDLKGEYALFATRLEGDGIDISRLEPRFGLAWAPVQNHWLRAAFMRQSFDIGIPTLAPIGVLGLQANQFSANPQGYTDTVALQWDAEWTDRFFTSVEYQHQELHDFAIDFPLISLPSDTSLPISRGSIDRAAVTANVVLGHGFGLSATYAYMDSENRDPLEPIYGGPLPFIPQNSGQIALTWVNEAKVKATVAANYIGERDGDRFGTKLDDYWSLDAHLVWEPFDKRIELEAAAYNLLDEDFEITPGVPGWGRAFKGTLKVRF
;
A
#
# COMPACT_ATOMS: atom_id res chain seq x y z
N MET A 1 -44.25 20.09 -13.55
CA MET A 1 -44.04 21.27 -14.40
C MET A 1 -42.56 21.30 -14.76
N LEU A 2 -42.17 20.75 -15.92
CA LEU A 2 -41.79 21.50 -17.15
C LEU A 2 -40.61 22.46 -16.85
N GLY A 3 -39.34 22.20 -17.21
CA GLY A 3 -38.81 21.70 -18.47
C GLY A 3 -38.38 22.89 -19.35
N ARG A 4 -37.11 23.31 -19.31
CA ARG A 4 -36.45 24.25 -20.26
C ARG A 4 -34.91 24.13 -20.14
N TRP A 5 -34.06 24.06 -21.17
CA TRP A 5 -34.15 24.28 -22.62
C TRP A 5 -33.00 23.57 -23.35
N LYS A 6 -33.26 23.14 -24.59
CA LYS A 6 -32.30 22.71 -25.62
C LYS A 6 -32.24 23.78 -26.72
N ASN A 7 -31.03 24.01 -27.22
CA ASN A 7 -30.62 24.42 -28.58
C ASN A 7 -31.25 25.65 -29.25
N ILE A 8 -30.40 26.55 -29.76
CA ILE A 8 -30.50 27.13 -31.11
C ILE A 8 -29.08 27.47 -31.61
N CYS A 9 -28.83 27.10 -32.87
CA CYS A 9 -27.62 27.32 -33.64
C CYS A 9 -27.83 28.50 -34.62
N ARG A 10 -26.72 29.13 -35.04
CA ARG A 10 -26.42 29.70 -36.38
C ARG A 10 -26.86 31.13 -36.79
N VAL A 11 -25.87 32.03 -36.98
CA VAL A 11 -25.34 32.58 -38.28
C VAL A 11 -24.92 34.08 -38.24
N GLY A 12 -23.73 34.34 -38.83
CA GLY A 12 -23.30 35.62 -39.46
C GLY A 12 -22.37 36.47 -38.60
N MET A 13 -21.26 37.07 -39.05
CA MET A 13 -20.78 37.41 -40.40
C MET A 13 -19.28 37.77 -40.29
N ALA A 14 -18.53 37.51 -41.38
CA ALA A 14 -17.09 37.77 -41.52
C ALA A 14 -16.70 39.26 -41.46
N LEU A 15 -15.53 39.56 -40.89
CA LEU A 15 -14.75 40.76 -41.24
C LEU A 15 -13.26 40.48 -41.07
N ALA A 16 -12.56 40.48 -42.21
CA ALA A 16 -11.14 40.24 -42.36
C ALA A 16 -10.32 41.46 -41.95
N PHE A 17 -9.26 41.24 -41.19
CA PHE A 17 -8.07 42.11 -41.18
C PHE A 17 -6.85 41.24 -41.48
N ALA A 18 -6.24 41.50 -42.63
CA ALA A 18 -4.97 40.94 -43.04
C ALA A 18 -3.84 41.67 -42.30
N VAL A 19 -3.05 40.92 -41.54
CA VAL A 19 -1.71 41.31 -41.10
C VAL A 19 -0.74 40.31 -41.74
N PRO A 20 0.35 40.74 -42.39
CA PRO A 20 1.29 39.82 -43.00
C PRO A 20 2.06 39.10 -41.89
N GLY A 21 1.81 37.80 -41.74
CA GLY A 21 2.56 36.92 -40.86
C GLY A 21 3.99 36.80 -41.35
N PHE A 22 4.94 37.12 -40.47
CA PHE A 22 6.27 36.55 -40.55
C PHE A 22 6.12 35.03 -40.34
N GLY A 23 6.50 34.25 -41.34
CA GLY A 23 6.42 32.80 -41.31
C GLY A 23 7.27 32.23 -40.17
N LEU A 24 6.60 31.62 -39.20
CA LEU A 24 7.16 30.50 -38.46
C LEU A 24 7.09 29.27 -39.38
N PRO A 25 8.08 28.36 -39.39
CA PRO A 25 7.90 27.08 -40.03
C PRO A 25 6.75 26.35 -39.32
N ALA A 26 5.68 26.08 -40.05
CA ALA A 26 4.57 25.28 -39.55
C ALA A 26 5.06 23.84 -39.34
N MET A 27 4.98 23.34 -38.11
CA MET A 27 4.84 21.89 -37.93
C MET A 27 3.54 21.48 -38.63
N ALA A 28 3.59 20.48 -39.49
CA ALA A 28 2.39 19.99 -40.15
C ALA A 28 1.56 19.19 -39.13
N ASP A 29 0.26 19.40 -39.07
CA ASP A 29 -0.63 18.57 -38.24
C ASP A 29 -0.63 17.11 -38.76
N PRO A 30 -0.82 16.10 -37.88
CA PRO A 30 -0.96 14.70 -38.28
C PRO A 30 -1.97 14.55 -39.42
N VAL A 31 -1.62 13.77 -40.44
CA VAL A 31 -2.50 13.59 -41.61
C VAL A 31 -3.65 12.67 -41.21
N PRO A 32 -4.92 13.12 -41.26
CA PRO A 32 -6.06 12.26 -40.97
C PRO A 32 -6.15 11.14 -42.01
N ARG A 33 -6.27 9.89 -41.56
CA ARG A 33 -6.37 8.69 -42.43
C ARG A 33 -7.71 7.97 -42.21
N ALA A 34 -8.25 7.37 -43.26
CA ALA A 34 -9.48 6.57 -43.17
C ALA A 34 -9.20 5.17 -42.58
N THR A 35 -10.09 4.67 -41.73
CA THR A 35 -9.97 3.43 -40.96
C THR A 35 -10.08 2.15 -41.82
N PRO A 36 -9.52 1.00 -41.38
CA PRO A 36 -8.92 0.74 -40.06
C PRO A 36 -7.42 1.08 -39.96
N VAL A 37 -7.03 1.71 -38.85
CA VAL A 37 -5.65 2.05 -38.51
C VAL A 37 -4.89 0.78 -38.13
N ALA A 38 -3.70 0.60 -38.72
CA ALA A 38 -2.81 -0.52 -38.47
C ALA A 38 -2.00 -0.32 -37.17
N GLY A 39 -1.54 0.90 -36.90
CA GLY A 39 -0.81 1.30 -35.70
C GLY A 39 -0.62 2.82 -35.63
N SER A 40 0.01 3.31 -34.58
CA SER A 40 0.29 4.74 -34.38
C SER A 40 1.71 4.98 -33.90
N VAL A 41 2.30 6.10 -34.34
CA VAL A 41 3.65 6.51 -33.97
C VAL A 41 3.61 7.25 -32.64
N ILE A 42 4.27 6.71 -31.62
CA ILE A 42 4.23 7.21 -30.24
C ILE A 42 5.40 8.16 -29.94
N ALA A 43 6.58 7.89 -30.48
CA ALA A 43 7.77 8.73 -30.27
C ALA A 43 8.64 8.81 -31.53
N ARG A 44 9.34 9.95 -31.69
CA ARG A 44 10.32 10.22 -32.75
C ARG A 44 11.50 11.04 -32.19
N LYS A 45 12.68 10.95 -32.81
CA LYS A 45 13.91 11.64 -32.39
C LYS A 45 14.28 12.77 -33.35
N ILE A 46 15.03 12.49 -34.43
CA ILE A 46 15.50 13.44 -35.43
C ILE A 46 15.60 12.76 -36.81
N GLY A 47 14.86 13.26 -37.79
CA GLY A 47 15.00 12.95 -39.22
C GLY A 47 14.35 11.63 -39.66
N GLU A 48 13.25 11.27 -39.02
CA GLU A 48 12.38 10.16 -39.38
C GLU A 48 11.36 10.56 -40.44
N GLU A 49 11.16 9.67 -41.42
CA GLU A 49 10.23 9.92 -42.52
C GLU A 49 9.31 8.72 -42.77
N VAL A 50 8.09 9.03 -43.21
CA VAL A 50 7.06 8.07 -43.61
C VAL A 50 6.68 8.33 -45.06
N ARG A 51 6.48 7.25 -45.80
CA ARG A 51 5.86 7.26 -47.11
C ARG A 51 4.53 6.51 -47.01
N PHE A 52 3.46 7.27 -47.09
CA PHE A 52 2.10 6.76 -47.06
C PHE A 52 1.77 6.04 -48.37
N ILE A 53 0.97 4.98 -48.32
CA ILE A 53 0.49 4.26 -49.51
C ILE A 53 -0.29 5.17 -50.47
N ASP A 54 -0.96 6.19 -49.92
CA ASP A 54 -1.80 7.13 -50.66
C ASP A 54 -1.01 8.29 -51.31
N VAL A 55 0.28 8.45 -50.97
CA VAL A 55 1.12 9.58 -51.41
C VAL A 55 2.55 9.13 -51.73
N SER A 56 3.01 9.36 -52.96
CA SER A 56 4.31 8.86 -53.45
C SER A 56 5.56 9.48 -52.78
N ASN A 57 5.41 10.62 -52.09
CA ASN A 57 6.53 11.40 -51.54
C ASN A 57 6.77 11.07 -50.06
N TRP A 58 8.05 11.04 -49.66
CA TRP A 58 8.45 10.96 -48.25
C TRP A 58 8.08 12.25 -47.51
N ARG A 59 7.63 12.11 -46.26
CA ARG A 59 7.29 13.22 -45.35
C ARG A 59 7.82 12.92 -43.96
N VAL A 60 8.06 13.96 -43.16
CA VAL A 60 8.40 13.81 -41.74
C VAL A 60 7.24 13.11 -41.01
N VAL A 61 7.55 12.19 -40.11
CA VAL A 61 6.54 11.44 -39.32
C VAL A 61 6.16 12.24 -38.10
N ASP A 62 4.90 12.60 -37.89
CA ASP A 62 4.45 13.28 -36.66
C ASP A 62 4.07 12.29 -35.55
N ILE A 63 4.15 12.76 -34.29
CA ILE A 63 3.68 12.00 -33.13
C ILE A 63 2.16 11.83 -33.25
N ASN A 64 1.64 10.67 -32.87
CA ASN A 64 0.27 10.21 -33.06
C ASN A 64 -0.16 10.09 -34.54
N GLN A 65 0.79 9.94 -35.47
CA GLN A 65 0.46 9.66 -36.87
C GLN A 65 -0.03 8.22 -37.03
N ASP A 66 -1.28 8.08 -37.49
CA ASP A 66 -1.87 6.79 -37.85
C ASP A 66 -1.19 6.18 -39.09
N LEU A 67 -0.93 4.88 -39.02
CA LEU A 67 -0.33 4.04 -40.06
C LEU A 67 -1.38 3.12 -40.69
N LEU A 68 -1.30 2.91 -42.01
CA LEU A 68 -2.12 1.94 -42.74
C LEU A 68 -1.28 0.78 -43.28
N THR A 69 -1.96 -0.32 -43.62
CA THR A 69 -1.32 -1.42 -44.35
C THR A 69 -0.77 -0.91 -45.69
N GLY A 70 0.53 -1.14 -45.92
CA GLY A 70 1.31 -0.74 -47.08
C GLY A 70 2.17 0.51 -46.89
N ASP A 71 2.00 1.25 -45.79
CA ASP A 71 2.86 2.38 -45.43
C ASP A 71 4.32 1.91 -45.17
N VAL A 72 5.28 2.77 -45.50
CA VAL A 72 6.72 2.50 -45.31
C VAL A 72 7.34 3.58 -44.43
N LEU A 73 8.04 3.17 -43.39
CA LEU A 73 8.73 4.02 -42.43
C LEU A 73 10.24 3.90 -42.63
N ARG A 74 10.95 5.02 -42.47
CA ARG A 74 12.42 5.03 -42.46
C ARG A 74 13.00 5.97 -41.42
N THR A 75 14.16 5.59 -40.90
CA THR A 75 14.98 6.41 -40.00
C THR A 75 16.32 6.70 -40.66
N ASN A 76 16.89 7.87 -40.37
CA ASN A 76 18.24 8.24 -40.84
C ASN A 76 19.31 7.82 -39.81
N ALA A 77 20.52 8.37 -39.90
CA ALA A 77 21.64 8.06 -39.01
C ALA A 77 21.44 8.52 -37.55
N ASN A 78 20.52 9.45 -37.28
CA ASN A 78 20.23 10.00 -35.95
C ASN A 78 18.82 9.61 -35.45
N GLY A 79 17.95 9.13 -36.34
CA GLY A 79 16.54 8.92 -36.06
C GLY A 79 16.21 7.58 -35.42
N GLN A 80 15.12 7.58 -34.63
CA GLN A 80 14.51 6.41 -33.99
C GLN A 80 13.00 6.62 -33.95
N LEU A 81 12.23 5.55 -34.14
CA LEU A 81 10.76 5.58 -34.04
C LEU A 81 10.27 4.58 -33.01
N ALA A 82 9.22 4.95 -32.27
CA ALA A 82 8.47 4.06 -31.40
C ALA A 82 7.03 3.97 -31.91
N ILE A 83 6.49 2.76 -32.06
CA ILE A 83 5.22 2.48 -32.72
C ILE A 83 4.44 1.46 -31.90
N VAL A 84 3.17 1.75 -31.64
CA VAL A 84 2.23 0.78 -31.07
C VAL A 84 1.24 0.37 -32.15
N PHE A 85 1.14 -0.93 -32.41
CA PHE A 85 0.23 -1.51 -33.38
C PHE A 85 -1.13 -1.85 -32.76
N SER A 86 -2.15 -2.00 -33.62
CA SER A 86 -3.53 -2.29 -33.22
C SER A 86 -3.73 -3.64 -32.52
N ASP A 87 -2.77 -4.56 -32.65
CA ASP A 87 -2.70 -5.84 -31.94
C ASP A 87 -1.84 -5.77 -30.66
N HIS A 88 -1.57 -4.56 -30.17
CA HIS A 88 -0.68 -4.24 -29.04
C HIS A 88 0.79 -4.59 -29.26
N THR A 89 1.21 -4.94 -30.48
CA THR A 89 2.65 -5.11 -30.78
C THR A 89 3.36 -3.77 -30.63
N GLN A 90 4.35 -3.72 -29.75
CA GLN A 90 5.22 -2.57 -29.52
C GLN A 90 6.46 -2.71 -30.38
N VAL A 91 6.86 -1.65 -31.09
CA VAL A 91 8.02 -1.67 -31.97
C VAL A 91 8.87 -0.43 -31.79
N ARG A 92 10.19 -0.63 -31.70
CA ARG A 92 11.19 0.44 -31.85
C ARG A 92 12.05 0.18 -33.05
N LEU A 93 12.11 1.18 -33.93
CA LEU A 93 12.93 1.16 -35.13
C LEU A 93 14.22 1.95 -34.87
N GLY A 94 15.36 1.29 -35.02
CA GLY A 94 16.70 1.87 -34.82
C GLY A 94 17.12 2.74 -36.00
N ARG A 95 18.35 3.22 -36.00
CA ARG A 95 18.89 4.13 -37.03
C ARG A 95 19.10 3.42 -38.37
N ASN A 96 19.06 4.18 -39.47
CA ASN A 96 19.25 3.71 -40.84
C ASN A 96 18.34 2.52 -41.21
N SER A 97 17.14 2.50 -40.64
CA SER A 97 16.22 1.38 -40.76
C SER A 97 15.09 1.71 -41.72
N SER A 98 14.56 0.68 -42.38
CA SER A 98 13.35 0.81 -43.19
C SER A 98 12.40 -0.35 -42.94
N LEU A 99 11.17 -0.02 -42.55
CA LEU A 99 10.12 -0.96 -42.18
C LEU A 99 8.88 -0.72 -43.02
N GLN A 100 8.33 -1.77 -43.62
CA GLN A 100 7.05 -1.73 -44.34
C GLN A 100 5.99 -2.53 -43.58
N VAL A 101 4.83 -1.94 -43.36
CA VAL A 101 3.65 -2.61 -42.80
C VAL A 101 2.99 -3.41 -43.92
N LYS A 102 3.24 -4.72 -44.05
CA LYS A 102 2.74 -5.51 -45.19
C LYS A 102 1.29 -5.94 -45.04
N LYS A 103 0.92 -6.36 -43.83
CA LYS A 103 -0.42 -6.83 -43.53
C LYS A 103 -0.71 -6.65 -42.04
N MET A 104 -1.83 -6.00 -41.75
CA MET A 104 -2.43 -5.96 -40.42
C MET A 104 -3.93 -6.04 -40.56
N ALA A 105 -4.57 -6.96 -39.82
CA ALA A 105 -6.01 -7.10 -39.80
C ALA A 105 -6.49 -7.40 -38.37
N ALA A 106 -7.67 -6.89 -38.02
CA ALA A 106 -8.34 -7.27 -36.79
C ALA A 106 -8.73 -8.77 -36.86
N GLY A 107 -7.85 -9.65 -36.38
CA GLY A 107 -8.09 -11.08 -36.25
C GLY A 107 -7.25 -11.99 -37.16
N GLY A 108 -6.06 -11.58 -37.61
CA GLY A 108 -5.17 -12.47 -38.37
C GLY A 108 -3.72 -11.99 -38.41
N ASP A 109 -2.79 -12.93 -38.62
CA ASP A 109 -1.35 -12.71 -38.47
C ASP A 109 -0.82 -11.39 -39.05
N THR A 110 -0.07 -10.66 -38.21
CA THR A 110 0.64 -9.43 -38.53
C THR A 110 1.91 -9.75 -39.32
N VAL A 111 2.11 -9.06 -40.45
CA VAL A 111 3.29 -9.23 -41.30
C VAL A 111 3.99 -7.89 -41.47
N LEU A 112 5.24 -7.83 -41.00
CA LEU A 112 6.14 -6.70 -41.14
C LEU A 112 7.30 -7.07 -42.06
N ASN A 113 7.81 -6.10 -42.82
CA ASN A 113 8.95 -6.28 -43.72
C ASN A 113 10.07 -5.31 -43.35
N LEU A 114 11.13 -5.81 -42.71
CA LEU A 114 12.31 -5.05 -42.34
C LEU A 114 13.34 -5.14 -43.49
N GLN A 115 13.50 -4.04 -44.21
CA GLN A 115 14.35 -3.97 -45.40
C GLN A 115 15.83 -3.71 -45.05
N SER A 116 16.08 -2.92 -44.02
CA SER A 116 17.42 -2.59 -43.51
C SER A 116 17.34 -2.10 -42.07
N GLY A 117 18.47 -2.13 -41.36
CA GLY A 117 18.63 -1.56 -40.02
C GLY A 117 18.15 -2.49 -38.90
N THR A 118 17.81 -1.92 -37.75
CA THR A 118 17.52 -2.66 -36.51
C THR A 118 16.09 -2.42 -36.05
N ILE A 119 15.43 -3.48 -35.60
CA ILE A 119 14.13 -3.42 -34.94
C ILE A 119 14.21 -4.13 -33.58
N TRP A 120 13.65 -3.50 -32.57
CA TRP A 120 13.23 -4.16 -31.34
C TRP A 120 11.71 -4.24 -31.35
N ALA A 121 11.14 -5.35 -30.86
CA ALA A 121 9.70 -5.43 -30.72
C ALA A 121 9.27 -6.30 -29.55
N ARG A 122 8.10 -5.95 -29.00
CA ARG A 122 7.38 -6.75 -28.02
C ARG A 122 5.99 -7.10 -28.51
N ALA A 123 5.68 -8.40 -28.55
CA ALA A 123 4.36 -8.92 -28.89
C ALA A 123 3.65 -9.45 -27.63
N GLU A 124 2.32 -9.48 -27.63
CA GLU A 124 1.51 -9.98 -26.50
C GLU A 124 1.47 -11.53 -26.49
N ARG A 125 1.64 -12.13 -25.31
CA ARG A 125 1.61 -13.58 -25.09
C ARG A 125 0.17 -14.08 -25.28
N GLY A 126 0.01 -15.09 -26.14
CA GLY A 126 -1.34 -15.57 -26.51
C GLY A 126 -2.05 -14.70 -27.54
N GLY A 127 -1.41 -13.63 -28.03
CA GLY A 127 -1.89 -12.77 -29.10
C GLY A 127 -1.77 -13.39 -30.50
N GLN A 128 -2.02 -12.57 -31.53
CA GLN A 128 -1.96 -12.99 -32.94
C GLN A 128 -0.53 -13.34 -33.38
N GLY A 129 -0.39 -14.14 -34.44
CA GLY A 129 0.92 -14.51 -34.95
C GLY A 129 1.64 -13.33 -35.62
N LEU A 130 2.88 -13.05 -35.21
CA LEU A 130 3.73 -12.04 -35.84
C LEU A 130 4.76 -12.69 -36.76
N THR A 131 4.84 -12.23 -38.01
CA THR A 131 5.90 -12.62 -38.95
C THR A 131 6.68 -11.40 -39.41
N VAL A 132 8.01 -11.48 -39.32
CA VAL A 132 8.92 -10.42 -39.78
C VAL A 132 9.74 -10.96 -40.93
N GLU A 133 9.52 -10.40 -42.10
CA GLU A 133 10.26 -10.74 -43.32
C GLU A 133 11.48 -9.83 -43.48
N THR A 134 12.59 -10.41 -43.89
CA THR A 134 13.82 -9.70 -44.28
C THR A 134 14.29 -10.20 -45.65
N PRO A 135 15.29 -9.54 -46.27
CA PRO A 135 15.88 -10.03 -47.51
C PRO A 135 16.49 -11.44 -47.42
N ALA A 136 16.94 -11.87 -46.23
CA ALA A 136 17.67 -13.14 -46.06
C ALA A 136 16.79 -14.28 -45.49
N ALA A 137 15.72 -13.96 -44.76
CA ALA A 137 14.87 -14.95 -44.10
C ALA A 137 13.53 -14.35 -43.63
N ALA A 138 12.61 -15.21 -43.17
CA ALA A 138 11.40 -14.83 -42.46
C ALA A 138 11.41 -15.43 -41.06
N ALA A 139 11.07 -14.59 -40.07
CA ALA A 139 10.97 -14.96 -38.66
C ALA A 139 9.50 -15.09 -38.27
N ALA A 140 9.06 -16.31 -37.96
CA ALA A 140 7.76 -16.53 -37.34
C ALA A 140 7.92 -16.46 -35.81
N ILE A 141 7.34 -15.43 -35.21
CA ILE A 141 7.50 -15.12 -33.79
C ILE A 141 6.35 -15.74 -33.01
N ARG A 142 6.70 -16.50 -31.98
CA ARG A 142 5.80 -17.18 -31.04
C ARG A 142 6.36 -16.95 -29.63
N GLY A 143 6.28 -15.70 -29.21
CA GLY A 143 7.05 -15.17 -28.09
C GLY A 143 7.01 -13.65 -28.10
N THR A 144 7.56 -13.05 -27.06
CA THR A 144 7.12 -11.73 -26.62
C THR A 144 8.20 -10.66 -26.71
N ASP A 145 9.50 -10.94 -26.65
CA ASP A 145 10.53 -9.90 -26.68
C ASP A 145 11.74 -10.33 -27.53
N TRP A 146 12.11 -9.54 -28.54
CA TRP A 146 13.16 -9.89 -29.49
C TRP A 146 13.76 -8.67 -30.20
N THR A 147 14.96 -8.86 -30.74
CA THR A 147 15.67 -7.86 -31.55
C THR A 147 16.13 -8.50 -32.86
N MET A 148 16.05 -7.75 -33.96
CA MET A 148 16.53 -8.18 -35.28
C MET A 148 17.27 -7.06 -35.99
N THR A 149 18.35 -7.42 -36.69
CA THR A 149 19.20 -6.50 -37.44
C THR A 149 19.39 -7.02 -38.86
N VAL A 150 19.26 -6.13 -39.85
CA VAL A 150 19.49 -6.39 -41.28
C VAL A 150 20.63 -5.51 -41.77
N GLU A 151 21.76 -6.15 -42.08
CA GLU A 151 22.98 -5.53 -42.61
C GLU A 151 23.31 -6.10 -43.99
N GLY A 152 22.92 -5.38 -45.04
CA GLY A 152 23.14 -5.82 -46.42
C GLY A 152 22.46 -7.17 -46.71
N ALA A 153 23.27 -8.21 -46.91
CA ALA A 153 22.78 -9.57 -47.21
C ALA A 153 22.60 -10.47 -45.97
N LYS A 154 22.84 -9.94 -44.76
CA LYS A 154 22.82 -10.68 -43.50
C LYS A 154 21.67 -10.21 -42.61
N THR A 155 20.95 -11.15 -42.02
CA THR A 155 19.99 -10.93 -40.95
C THR A 155 20.49 -11.63 -39.70
N SER A 156 20.54 -10.92 -38.58
CA SER A 156 20.79 -11.49 -37.25
C SER A 156 19.62 -11.20 -36.33
N MET A 157 19.30 -12.14 -35.44
CA MET A 157 18.32 -11.92 -34.37
C MET A 157 18.80 -12.45 -33.04
N VAL A 158 18.22 -11.90 -31.98
CA VAL A 158 18.32 -12.38 -30.60
C VAL A 158 16.92 -12.47 -30.02
N VAL A 159 16.62 -13.60 -29.36
CA VAL A 159 15.34 -13.82 -28.68
C VAL A 159 15.55 -13.60 -27.19
N LEU A 160 14.85 -12.62 -26.63
CA LEU A 160 14.96 -12.25 -25.22
C LEU A 160 13.95 -12.99 -24.36
N GLU A 161 12.82 -13.36 -24.96
CA GLU A 161 11.74 -14.13 -24.34
C GLU A 161 10.92 -14.86 -25.42
N GLY A 162 10.53 -16.11 -25.15
CA GLY A 162 9.72 -16.94 -26.04
C GLY A 162 10.52 -17.68 -27.11
N ARG A 163 9.89 -17.97 -28.27
CA ARG A 163 10.52 -18.75 -29.35
C ARG A 163 10.28 -18.14 -30.72
N VAL A 164 11.30 -18.20 -31.57
CA VAL A 164 11.23 -17.68 -32.94
C VAL A 164 11.75 -18.72 -33.93
N ALA A 165 10.96 -19.05 -34.94
CA ALA A 165 11.40 -19.88 -36.05
C ALA A 165 11.94 -18.97 -37.17
N LEU A 166 13.26 -18.96 -37.36
CA LEU A 166 13.91 -18.28 -38.47
C LEU A 166 14.02 -19.25 -39.64
N SER A 167 13.46 -18.89 -40.80
CA SER A 167 13.39 -19.79 -41.95
C SER A 167 13.65 -19.07 -43.27
N ASN A 168 14.27 -19.79 -44.21
CA ASN A 168 14.36 -19.39 -45.61
C ASN A 168 14.29 -20.65 -46.50
N PRO A 169 14.33 -20.53 -47.84
CA PRO A 169 14.24 -21.69 -48.73
C PRO A 169 15.34 -22.75 -48.54
N GLN A 170 16.46 -22.40 -47.89
CA GLN A 170 17.61 -23.28 -47.67
C GLN A 170 17.53 -24.05 -46.35
N GLY A 171 16.67 -23.63 -45.39
CA GLY A 171 16.48 -24.32 -44.12
C GLY A 171 15.77 -23.47 -43.07
N SER A 172 15.59 -24.03 -41.86
CA SER A 172 15.01 -23.34 -40.71
C SER A 172 15.73 -23.69 -39.42
N VAL A 173 15.75 -22.74 -38.49
CA VAL A 173 16.28 -22.90 -37.13
C VAL A 173 15.30 -22.32 -36.13
N GLU A 174 15.04 -23.05 -35.05
CA GLU A 174 14.23 -22.59 -33.92
C GLU A 174 15.14 -21.93 -32.88
N VAL A 175 14.93 -20.66 -32.59
CA VAL A 175 15.72 -19.84 -31.66
C VAL A 175 14.89 -19.66 -30.39
N ASN A 176 15.43 -20.14 -29.27
CA ASN A 176 14.81 -20.06 -27.96
C ASN A 176 15.29 -18.83 -27.19
N GLU A 177 14.65 -18.57 -26.06
CA GLU A 177 15.06 -17.55 -25.10
C GLU A 177 16.57 -17.62 -24.77
N GLY A 178 17.23 -16.47 -24.84
CA GLY A 178 18.67 -16.34 -24.62
C GLY A 178 19.54 -16.77 -25.80
N GLU A 179 18.97 -17.32 -26.87
CA GLU A 179 19.69 -17.72 -28.07
C GLU A 179 19.65 -16.63 -29.17
N GLY A 180 20.57 -16.71 -30.12
CA GLY A 180 20.56 -15.90 -31.33
C GLY A 180 20.65 -16.76 -32.59
N ALA A 181 20.32 -16.17 -33.73
CA ALA A 181 20.53 -16.80 -35.04
C ALA A 181 20.92 -15.78 -36.11
N VAL A 182 21.57 -16.30 -37.14
CA VAL A 182 21.99 -15.53 -38.32
C VAL A 182 21.51 -16.26 -39.57
N ALA A 183 21.01 -15.50 -40.54
CA ALA A 183 20.74 -15.95 -41.90
C ALA A 183 21.46 -15.02 -42.90
N THR A 184 22.05 -15.61 -43.94
CA THR A 184 22.65 -14.87 -45.06
C THR A 184 21.94 -15.28 -46.33
N ILE A 185 21.72 -14.34 -47.26
CA ILE A 185 21.06 -14.64 -48.54
C ILE A 185 21.73 -15.84 -49.23
N GLY A 186 20.94 -16.88 -49.50
CA GLY A 186 21.40 -18.10 -50.17
C GLY A 186 22.04 -19.17 -49.27
N GLN A 187 22.11 -18.95 -47.95
CA GLN A 187 22.58 -19.93 -46.97
C GLN A 187 21.48 -20.28 -45.96
N ALA A 188 21.50 -21.50 -45.42
CA ALA A 188 20.56 -21.90 -44.37
C ALA A 188 20.82 -21.10 -43.06
N PRO A 189 19.77 -20.74 -42.30
CA PRO A 189 19.93 -20.08 -41.00
C PRO A 189 20.73 -20.94 -40.02
N SER A 190 21.56 -20.32 -39.18
CA SER A 190 22.38 -21.00 -38.17
C SER A 190 22.28 -20.31 -36.81
N LYS A 191 22.22 -21.10 -35.72
CA LYS A 191 22.29 -20.56 -34.35
C LYS A 191 23.64 -19.94 -34.06
N ILE A 192 23.64 -18.90 -33.23
CA ILE A 192 24.83 -18.35 -32.60
C ILE A 192 24.62 -18.37 -31.07
N ILE A 193 25.68 -18.67 -30.33
CA ILE A 193 25.68 -18.57 -28.87
C ILE A 193 25.95 -17.10 -28.55
N SER A 194 24.95 -16.40 -28.00
CA SER A 194 25.13 -15.03 -27.49
C SER A 194 25.60 -15.10 -26.04
N VAL A 195 26.78 -14.55 -25.74
CA VAL A 195 27.43 -14.64 -24.42
C VAL A 195 27.22 -13.38 -23.58
N ASN A 196 26.62 -12.33 -24.11
CA ASN A 196 26.16 -11.26 -23.23
C ASN A 196 24.84 -10.63 -23.68
N PRO A 197 23.76 -10.86 -22.93
CA PRO A 197 22.53 -10.14 -23.14
C PRO A 197 22.60 -8.66 -22.69
N ASP A 198 23.67 -8.18 -22.05
CA ASP A 198 23.79 -6.77 -21.64
C ASP A 198 23.95 -5.80 -22.83
N ASP A 199 24.12 -6.31 -24.05
CA ASP A 199 24.02 -5.53 -25.30
C ASP A 199 22.56 -5.08 -25.60
N ARG A 200 21.59 -5.56 -24.81
CA ARG A 200 20.14 -5.28 -24.89
C ARG A 200 19.77 -3.79 -24.89
N GLU A 201 20.64 -2.88 -24.43
CA GLU A 201 20.19 -1.58 -23.91
C GLU A 201 20.58 -0.32 -24.72
N GLN A 202 21.31 -0.47 -25.82
CA GLN A 202 21.82 0.70 -26.56
C GLN A 202 20.73 1.51 -27.28
N MET A 203 19.52 0.96 -27.47
CA MET A 203 18.33 1.67 -27.97
C MET A 203 17.32 2.03 -26.87
N LEU A 204 17.61 1.69 -25.61
CA LEU A 204 16.70 1.79 -24.47
C LEU A 204 16.95 3.03 -23.60
N PHE A 205 18.18 3.52 -23.51
CA PHE A 205 18.49 4.73 -22.77
C PHE A 205 18.32 6.00 -23.61
N TYR A 206 17.56 6.95 -23.09
CA TYR A 206 17.29 8.24 -23.74
C TYR A 206 17.99 9.35 -22.95
N LEU A 207 18.96 10.01 -23.59
CA LEU A 207 19.39 11.35 -23.19
C LEU A 207 18.69 12.34 -24.12
N ASP A 208 18.24 13.49 -23.60
CA ASP A 208 17.70 14.59 -24.40
C ASP A 208 18.79 15.65 -24.62
N LEU A 209 18.94 16.16 -25.85
CA LEU A 209 19.85 17.28 -26.15
C LEU A 209 19.52 18.54 -25.34
N ARG A 210 18.26 18.72 -24.91
CA ARG A 210 17.86 19.85 -24.07
C ARG A 210 18.64 19.91 -22.76
N ASP A 211 18.79 18.80 -22.05
CA ASP A 211 19.46 18.78 -20.74
C ASP A 211 20.96 19.10 -20.87
N GLY A 212 21.52 18.93 -22.07
CA GLY A 212 22.85 19.37 -22.41
C GLY A 212 23.08 20.86 -22.14
N PHE A 213 22.06 21.73 -22.27
CA PHE A 213 22.18 23.16 -21.96
C PHE A 213 22.41 23.44 -20.47
N ASP A 214 21.90 22.59 -19.58
CA ASP A 214 22.04 22.77 -18.13
C ASP A 214 23.41 22.30 -17.62
N LEU A 215 24.04 21.39 -18.37
CA LEU A 215 25.42 20.95 -18.15
C LEU A 215 26.47 21.88 -18.78
N MET A 216 26.06 22.97 -19.44
CA MET A 216 26.96 23.96 -20.06
C MET A 216 27.24 25.14 -19.12
N PRO A 217 28.41 25.19 -18.45
CA PRO A 217 28.80 26.41 -17.78
C PRO A 217 29.13 27.47 -18.83
N THR A 218 28.63 28.69 -18.61
CA THR A 218 28.98 29.85 -19.44
C THR A 218 30.30 30.49 -19.00
N SER A 219 30.89 30.00 -17.89
CA SER A 219 32.22 30.36 -17.38
C SER A 219 33.30 29.35 -17.81
N PRO A 220 34.55 29.79 -18.08
CA PRO A 220 35.67 28.92 -18.39
C PRO A 220 36.35 28.38 -17.12
N LEU A 221 35.92 28.83 -15.93
CA LEU A 221 36.48 28.42 -14.65
C LEU A 221 35.98 27.03 -14.27
N ARG A 222 36.82 26.27 -13.58
CA ARG A 222 36.43 25.01 -12.92
C ARG A 222 35.42 25.26 -11.81
N ALA A 223 34.64 24.24 -11.45
CA ALA A 223 33.61 24.31 -10.41
C ALA A 223 34.11 24.89 -9.07
N ASP A 224 35.27 24.44 -8.57
CA ASP A 224 35.87 24.91 -7.31
C ASP A 224 36.22 26.42 -7.35
N ARG A 225 36.70 26.88 -8.51
CA ARG A 225 37.05 28.28 -8.77
C ARG A 225 35.81 29.14 -8.93
N MET A 226 34.80 28.65 -9.65
CA MET A 226 33.50 29.31 -9.77
C MET A 226 32.86 29.52 -8.39
N ALA A 227 32.84 28.50 -7.53
CA ALA A 227 32.29 28.61 -6.18
C ALA A 227 33.03 29.67 -5.33
N THR A 228 34.35 29.76 -5.46
CA THR A 228 35.16 30.80 -4.79
C THR A 228 34.83 32.20 -5.32
N GLU A 229 34.70 32.32 -6.63
CA GLU A 229 34.43 33.60 -7.29
C GLU A 229 33.00 34.09 -7.03
N ARG A 230 32.02 33.18 -7.00
CA ARG A 230 30.64 33.44 -6.57
C ARG A 230 30.60 34.13 -5.22
N ARG A 231 31.29 33.56 -4.23
CA ARG A 231 31.34 34.10 -2.86
C ARG A 231 32.01 35.47 -2.82
N ARG A 232 33.12 35.64 -3.55
CA ARG A 232 33.82 36.93 -3.65
C ARG A 232 32.90 38.02 -4.22
N LEU A 233 32.25 37.74 -5.35
CA LEU A 233 31.42 38.69 -6.09
C LEU A 233 30.12 39.04 -5.34
N LEU A 234 29.46 38.04 -4.73
CA LEU A 234 28.27 38.27 -3.91
C LEU A 234 28.58 39.09 -2.65
N GLY A 235 29.79 38.95 -2.08
CA GLY A 235 30.25 39.76 -0.95
C GLY A 235 30.57 41.22 -1.27
N LEU A 236 30.72 41.59 -2.55
CA LEU A 236 30.90 42.98 -2.95
C LEU A 236 29.54 43.71 -3.01
N PRO A 237 29.43 44.93 -2.46
CA PRO A 237 28.24 45.77 -2.62
C PRO A 237 27.93 46.01 -4.10
N PRO A 238 26.65 45.98 -4.53
CA PRO A 238 26.26 46.14 -5.94
C PRO A 238 26.85 47.39 -6.61
N GLU A 239 27.01 48.48 -5.86
CA GLU A 239 27.53 49.76 -6.37
C GLU A 239 29.02 49.72 -6.70
N ARG A 240 29.75 48.77 -6.13
CA ARG A 240 31.19 48.59 -6.34
C ARG A 240 31.53 47.58 -7.44
N ARG A 241 30.53 46.85 -7.95
CA ARG A 241 30.74 45.84 -9.00
C ARG A 241 30.92 46.52 -10.36
N THR A 242 32.07 46.25 -10.98
CA THR A 242 32.34 46.67 -12.35
C THR A 242 31.47 45.90 -13.35
N THR A 243 31.43 46.33 -14.61
CA THR A 243 30.74 45.57 -15.67
C THR A 243 31.30 44.15 -15.80
N GLU A 244 32.60 43.98 -15.57
CA GLU A 244 33.26 42.68 -15.60
C GLU A 244 32.82 41.80 -14.43
N ASP A 245 32.77 42.37 -13.21
CA ASP A 245 32.28 41.67 -12.01
C ASP A 245 30.82 41.22 -12.17
N TRP A 246 29.96 42.05 -12.77
CA TRP A 246 28.58 41.69 -13.06
C TRP A 246 28.45 40.56 -14.09
N LEU A 247 29.30 40.56 -15.11
CA LEU A 247 29.29 39.55 -16.15
C LEU A 247 29.84 38.21 -15.64
N GLU A 248 30.95 38.23 -14.92
CA GLU A 248 31.51 37.03 -14.27
C GLU A 248 30.56 36.46 -13.22
N LEU A 249 29.85 37.33 -12.47
CA LEU A 249 28.80 36.88 -11.56
C LEU A 249 27.69 36.18 -12.34
N ALA A 250 27.17 36.77 -13.42
CA ALA A 250 26.11 36.12 -14.22
C ALA A 250 26.54 34.76 -14.80
N GLU A 251 27.80 34.63 -15.21
CA GLU A 251 28.35 33.35 -15.72
C GLU A 251 28.53 32.29 -14.65
N VAL A 252 28.82 32.68 -13.42
CA VAL A 252 28.94 31.74 -12.31
C VAL A 252 27.54 31.39 -11.76
N GLN A 253 26.63 32.36 -11.71
CA GLN A 253 25.26 32.15 -11.27
C GLN A 253 24.49 31.21 -12.19
N SER A 254 24.77 31.20 -13.51
CA SER A 254 24.14 30.26 -14.43
C SER A 254 24.41 28.78 -14.06
N ALA A 255 25.57 28.49 -13.46
CA ALA A 255 25.96 27.14 -13.05
C ALA A 255 25.51 26.74 -11.63
N PHE A 256 25.24 27.70 -10.74
CA PHE A 256 24.92 27.41 -9.32
C PHE A 256 23.56 27.94 -8.86
N ASP A 257 23.22 29.19 -9.23
CA ASP A 257 22.02 29.89 -8.76
C ASP A 257 20.83 29.79 -9.73
N GLY A 258 21.09 29.29 -10.94
CA GLY A 258 20.08 29.05 -11.95
C GLY A 258 19.94 30.19 -12.96
N ARG A 259 19.20 29.89 -14.02
CA ARG A 259 19.07 30.74 -15.21
C ARG A 259 18.39 32.08 -14.91
N GLN A 260 17.40 32.08 -14.01
CA GLN A 260 16.69 33.31 -13.61
C GLN A 260 17.59 34.30 -12.87
N ALA A 261 18.44 33.80 -11.96
CA ALA A 261 19.40 34.62 -11.24
C ALA A 261 20.44 35.23 -12.20
N ALA A 262 20.97 34.42 -13.12
CA ALA A 262 21.88 34.89 -14.16
C ALA A 262 21.23 35.98 -15.04
N ALA A 263 19.99 35.75 -15.51
CA ALA A 263 19.24 36.72 -16.31
C ALA A 263 18.99 38.03 -15.56
N ALA A 264 18.60 37.96 -14.28
CA ALA A 264 18.39 39.13 -13.43
C ALA A 264 19.69 39.93 -13.24
N THR A 265 20.81 39.24 -13.05
CA THR A 265 22.13 39.87 -12.94
C THR A 265 22.54 40.57 -14.23
N LEU A 266 22.24 39.98 -15.39
CA LEU A 266 22.49 40.60 -16.70
C LEU A 266 21.70 41.92 -16.90
N GLN A 267 20.55 42.11 -16.25
CA GLN A 267 19.81 43.38 -16.35
C GLN A 267 20.62 44.58 -15.81
N ASN A 268 21.54 44.37 -14.87
CA ASN A 268 22.37 45.44 -14.31
C ASN A 268 23.44 45.97 -15.28
N ILE A 269 23.71 45.22 -16.36
CA ILE A 269 24.66 45.61 -17.41
C ILE A 269 23.97 45.95 -18.74
N ARG A 270 22.72 45.53 -18.95
CA ARG A 270 21.91 45.92 -20.11
C ARG A 270 21.69 47.44 -20.10
N GLY A 271 22.26 48.14 -21.09
CA GLY A 271 22.25 49.61 -21.19
C GLY A 271 23.61 50.28 -20.92
N ARG A 272 24.61 49.53 -20.43
CA ARG A 272 26.02 49.99 -20.40
C ARG A 272 26.68 49.80 -21.78
N LYS A 273 27.73 50.56 -22.07
CA LYS A 273 28.56 50.32 -23.27
C LYS A 273 29.43 49.08 -23.05
N LEU A 274 29.07 47.96 -23.67
CA LEU A 274 29.82 46.70 -23.63
C LEU A 274 30.83 46.63 -24.77
N THR A 275 32.00 46.03 -24.52
CA THR A 275 32.92 45.64 -25.59
C THR A 275 32.34 44.48 -26.40
N THR A 276 32.84 44.25 -27.62
CA THR A 276 32.38 43.12 -28.46
C THR A 276 32.54 41.77 -27.78
N ALA A 277 33.64 41.57 -27.02
CA ALA A 277 33.87 40.34 -26.25
C ALA A 277 32.90 40.20 -25.06
N GLN A 278 32.60 41.30 -24.35
CA GLN A 278 31.60 41.29 -23.27
C GLN A 278 30.20 41.02 -23.80
N GLN A 279 29.82 41.64 -24.94
CA GLN A 279 28.54 41.37 -25.58
C GLN A 279 28.41 39.91 -26.01
N ALA A 280 29.48 39.29 -26.53
CA ALA A 280 29.48 37.89 -26.91
C ALA A 280 29.25 36.94 -25.72
N ARG A 281 29.76 37.27 -24.54
CA ARG A 281 29.50 36.52 -23.29
C ARG A 281 28.05 36.67 -22.82
N VAL A 282 27.47 37.88 -22.92
CA VAL A 282 26.04 38.08 -22.67
C VAL A 282 25.20 37.25 -23.64
N ASP A 283 25.52 37.30 -24.93
CA ASP A 283 24.83 36.54 -25.98
C ASP A 283 24.95 35.01 -25.72
N LEU A 284 26.08 34.52 -25.18
CA LEU A 284 26.27 33.11 -24.79
C LEU A 284 25.33 32.68 -23.65
N ILE A 285 25.21 33.51 -22.61
CA ILE A 285 24.29 33.23 -21.49
C ILE A 285 22.85 33.26 -21.99
N ASP A 286 22.46 34.31 -22.74
CA ASP A 286 21.12 34.42 -23.31
C ASP A 286 20.80 33.27 -24.28
N ALA A 287 21.80 32.75 -25.02
CA ALA A 287 21.64 31.58 -25.88
C ALA A 287 21.36 30.30 -25.09
N THR A 288 22.08 30.09 -23.99
CA THR A 288 21.90 28.91 -23.13
C THR A 288 20.53 28.95 -22.46
N ILE A 289 20.11 30.11 -21.97
CA ILE A 289 18.77 30.33 -21.40
C ILE A 289 17.68 30.07 -22.45
N ALA A 290 17.83 30.63 -23.65
CA ALA A 290 16.88 30.39 -24.75
C ALA A 290 16.80 28.92 -25.15
N GLY A 291 17.92 28.20 -25.12
CA GLY A 291 17.98 26.76 -25.38
C GLY A 291 17.15 25.96 -24.36
N SER A 292 17.39 26.18 -23.07
CA SER A 292 16.64 25.48 -22.02
C SER A 292 15.14 25.86 -21.98
N GLU A 293 14.79 27.07 -22.42
CA GLU A 293 13.40 27.56 -22.56
C GLU A 293 12.69 27.08 -23.85
N LYS A 294 13.26 26.12 -24.58
CA LYS A 294 12.73 25.60 -25.86
C LYS A 294 12.63 26.66 -26.99
N ARG A 295 13.31 27.81 -26.84
CA ARG A 295 13.44 28.84 -27.89
C ARG A 295 14.64 28.56 -28.80
N TYR A 296 14.67 27.35 -29.35
CA TYR A 296 15.85 26.81 -30.05
C TYR A 296 16.29 27.64 -31.26
N GLY A 297 15.34 28.21 -32.01
CA GLY A 297 15.65 29.10 -33.14
C GLY A 297 16.35 30.40 -32.73
N ASP A 298 16.01 30.95 -31.57
CA ASP A 298 16.69 32.13 -31.01
C ASP A 298 18.05 31.75 -30.44
N ALA A 299 18.12 30.64 -29.70
CA ALA A 299 19.37 30.09 -29.16
C ALA A 299 20.40 29.86 -30.28
N ALA A 300 20.00 29.22 -31.38
CA ALA A 300 20.87 28.97 -32.53
C ALA A 300 21.46 30.27 -33.11
N LYS A 301 20.65 31.33 -33.25
CA LYS A 301 21.10 32.64 -33.73
C LYS A 301 22.07 33.31 -32.74
N LEU A 302 21.76 33.25 -31.44
CA LEU A 302 22.58 33.85 -30.40
C LEU A 302 23.94 33.14 -30.27
N PHE A 303 23.98 31.80 -30.28
CA PHE A 303 25.22 31.03 -30.30
C PHE A 303 26.08 31.39 -31.53
N GLN A 304 25.47 31.46 -32.72
CA GLN A 304 26.17 31.83 -33.94
C GLN A 304 26.74 33.26 -33.88
N LYS A 305 26.00 34.20 -33.29
CA LYS A 305 26.42 35.60 -33.11
C LYS A 305 27.58 35.75 -32.12
N ALA A 306 27.56 34.99 -31.02
CA ALA A 306 28.61 35.03 -29.99
C ALA A 306 29.93 34.39 -30.46
N LEU A 307 29.84 33.30 -31.23
CA LEU A 307 30.95 32.42 -31.61
C LEU A 307 32.28 33.09 -32.03
N PRO A 308 32.32 34.09 -32.95
CA PRO A 308 33.57 34.67 -33.42
C PRO A 308 34.32 35.52 -32.38
N HIS A 309 33.65 35.90 -31.28
CA HIS A 309 34.16 36.86 -30.30
C HIS A 309 34.40 36.25 -28.91
N LEU A 310 34.15 34.95 -28.74
CA LEU A 310 34.43 34.20 -27.52
C LEU A 310 35.88 33.68 -27.47
N ASP A 311 36.41 33.50 -26.26
CA ASP A 311 37.67 32.79 -26.01
C ASP A 311 37.57 31.30 -26.37
N ALA A 312 38.70 30.59 -26.39
CA ALA A 312 38.77 29.21 -26.86
C ALA A 312 37.86 28.24 -26.07
N THR A 313 37.71 28.42 -24.76
CA THR A 313 36.89 27.54 -23.90
C THR A 313 35.41 27.81 -24.13
N ARG A 314 34.98 29.08 -24.05
CA ARG A 314 33.58 29.47 -24.29
C ARG A 314 33.14 29.22 -25.73
N ARG A 315 34.05 29.33 -26.71
CA ARG A 315 33.76 29.02 -28.11
C ARG A 315 33.37 27.56 -28.30
N ASN A 316 33.99 26.63 -27.57
CA ASN A 316 33.62 25.22 -27.64
C ASN A 316 32.19 25.01 -27.12
N MET A 317 31.82 25.65 -26.01
CA MET A 317 30.43 25.62 -25.49
C MET A 317 29.44 26.18 -26.51
N ALA A 318 29.75 27.32 -27.14
CA ALA A 318 28.91 27.89 -28.18
C ALA A 318 28.75 27.00 -29.44
N GLN A 319 29.78 26.19 -29.77
CA GLN A 319 29.69 25.25 -30.90
C GLN A 319 28.72 24.11 -30.61
N TYR A 320 28.86 23.45 -29.45
CA TYR A 320 27.95 22.37 -29.05
C TYR A 320 26.55 22.89 -28.75
N GLY A 321 26.40 24.00 -28.01
CA GLY A 321 25.09 24.62 -27.78
C GLY A 321 24.39 25.06 -29.07
N GLY A 322 25.15 25.61 -30.03
CA GLY A 322 24.62 25.90 -31.36
C GLY A 322 24.16 24.66 -32.11
N TYR A 323 24.91 23.55 -32.01
CA TYR A 323 24.54 22.25 -32.60
C TYR A 323 23.26 21.69 -31.98
N PHE A 324 23.13 21.70 -30.65
CA PHE A 324 21.91 21.25 -29.96
C PHE A 324 20.72 22.11 -30.36
N ALA A 325 20.87 23.44 -30.36
CA ALA A 325 19.81 24.36 -30.72
C ALA A 325 19.34 24.19 -32.17
N ARG A 326 20.25 23.98 -33.14
CA ARG A 326 19.86 23.73 -34.54
C ARG A 326 19.19 22.37 -34.72
N SER A 327 19.72 21.33 -34.07
CA SER A 327 19.17 19.97 -34.13
C SER A 327 17.75 19.89 -33.56
N LEU A 328 17.48 20.65 -32.49
CA LEU A 328 16.15 20.74 -31.87
C LEU A 328 15.21 21.70 -32.61
N ALA A 329 15.73 22.75 -33.27
CA ALA A 329 14.91 23.70 -34.04
C ALA A 329 14.44 23.13 -35.38
N ASP A 330 15.23 22.26 -36.01
CA ASP A 330 14.86 21.58 -37.26
C ASP A 330 15.24 20.08 -37.18
N PRO A 331 14.35 19.25 -36.60
CA PRO A 331 14.59 17.81 -36.48
C PRO A 331 14.73 17.10 -37.84
N ALA A 332 14.32 17.70 -38.96
CA ALA A 332 14.52 17.09 -40.28
C ALA A 332 15.95 17.27 -40.81
N HIS A 333 16.72 18.19 -40.21
CA HIS A 333 18.07 18.51 -40.64
C HIS A 333 19.13 17.77 -39.81
N ALA A 334 19.83 16.83 -40.46
CA ALA A 334 20.99 16.16 -39.85
C ALA A 334 22.30 16.90 -40.21
N GLU A 335 23.00 17.42 -39.19
CA GLU A 335 24.36 17.96 -39.32
C GLU A 335 25.37 17.15 -38.46
N PRO A 336 26.65 17.06 -38.85
CA PRO A 336 27.66 16.39 -38.04
C PRO A 336 27.96 17.18 -36.75
N PRO A 337 28.23 16.50 -35.63
CA PRO A 337 28.59 17.18 -34.38
C PRO A 337 29.93 17.93 -34.53
N PRO A 338 30.17 18.99 -33.71
CA PRO A 338 31.40 19.78 -33.79
C PRO A 338 32.69 18.95 -33.69
N ALA A 339 33.67 19.24 -34.55
CA ALA A 339 34.97 18.58 -34.55
C ALA A 339 35.95 19.25 -33.55
N GLY A 340 36.34 18.50 -32.52
CA GLY A 340 37.38 18.90 -31.56
C GLY A 340 36.83 19.36 -30.20
N THR A 341 37.52 18.97 -29.13
CA THR A 341 37.20 19.33 -27.74
C THR A 341 38.36 20.04 -27.05
N THR A 342 38.03 21.09 -26.31
CA THR A 342 38.98 21.85 -25.50
C THR A 342 38.48 21.92 -24.07
N GLY A 343 39.27 21.41 -23.12
CA GLY A 343 38.96 21.46 -21.69
C GLY A 343 37.95 20.41 -21.22
N PRO A 344 37.69 20.36 -19.90
CA PRO A 344 36.81 19.37 -19.27
C PRO A 344 35.36 19.50 -19.74
N TYR A 345 34.79 20.71 -19.76
CA TYR A 345 33.41 20.94 -20.21
C TYR A 345 33.18 20.62 -21.69
N GLY A 346 34.17 20.85 -22.56
CA GLY A 346 34.11 20.42 -23.95
C GLY A 346 34.04 18.90 -24.09
N ALA A 347 34.74 18.17 -23.23
CA ALA A 347 34.65 16.72 -23.17
C ALA A 347 33.30 16.23 -22.62
N ILE A 348 32.72 16.94 -21.64
CA ILE A 348 31.35 16.66 -21.15
C ILE A 348 30.33 16.84 -22.27
N MET A 349 30.40 17.92 -23.04
CA MET A 349 29.50 18.14 -24.19
C MET A 349 29.66 17.09 -25.28
N GLN A 350 30.90 16.67 -25.56
CA GLN A 350 31.16 15.58 -26.48
C GLN A 350 30.60 14.25 -25.97
N ALA A 351 30.81 13.94 -24.69
CA ALA A 351 30.28 12.74 -24.05
C ALA A 351 28.75 12.73 -24.12
N TYR A 352 28.11 13.85 -23.76
CA TYR A 352 26.65 13.97 -23.80
C TYR A 352 26.09 13.84 -25.23
N THR A 353 26.76 14.46 -26.21
CA THR A 353 26.42 14.32 -27.64
C THR A 353 26.55 12.87 -28.10
N ALA A 354 27.63 12.18 -27.72
CA ALA A 354 27.80 10.75 -28.00
C ALA A 354 26.79 9.89 -27.23
N GLY A 355 26.38 10.28 -26.03
CA GLY A 355 25.32 9.63 -25.29
C GLY A 355 23.97 9.69 -26.02
N PHE A 356 23.61 10.87 -26.53
CA PHE A 356 22.43 11.07 -27.36
C PHE A 356 22.50 10.34 -28.71
N LEU A 357 23.65 10.44 -29.39
CA LEU A 357 23.91 9.88 -30.72
C LEU A 357 24.38 8.43 -30.71
N GLU A 358 24.65 7.80 -29.58
CA GLU A 358 25.09 6.40 -29.47
C GLU A 358 24.38 5.79 -28.27
N ASN A 359 24.95 5.89 -27.06
CA ASN A 359 24.39 5.39 -25.80
C ASN A 359 25.19 5.94 -24.58
N PRO A 360 24.66 5.83 -23.34
CA PRO A 360 25.35 6.33 -22.14
C PRO A 360 26.74 5.73 -21.89
N ARG A 361 26.99 4.46 -22.28
CA ARG A 361 28.31 3.83 -22.12
C ARG A 361 29.38 4.50 -22.99
N ALA A 362 29.03 4.89 -24.22
CA ALA A 362 29.91 5.69 -25.08
C ALA A 362 30.24 7.05 -24.45
N ALA A 363 29.27 7.67 -23.78
CA ALA A 363 29.49 8.90 -23.01
C ALA A 363 30.48 8.66 -21.84
N ILE A 364 30.28 7.60 -21.06
CA ILE A 364 31.18 7.21 -19.95
C ILE A 364 32.62 7.01 -20.44
N ASP A 365 32.81 6.32 -21.57
CA ASP A 365 34.15 6.09 -22.14
C ASP A 365 34.86 7.38 -22.53
N ILE A 366 34.12 8.37 -23.05
CA ILE A 366 34.66 9.69 -23.36
C ILE A 366 35.05 10.43 -22.08
N ILE A 367 34.20 10.38 -21.04
CA ILE A 367 34.50 11.00 -19.74
C ILE A 367 35.75 10.37 -19.10
N ARG A 368 35.88 9.04 -19.11
CA ARG A 368 37.07 8.35 -18.57
C ARG A 368 38.37 8.77 -19.28
N LYS A 369 38.33 8.94 -20.62
CA LYS A 369 39.49 9.47 -21.37
C LYS A 369 39.77 10.93 -21.02
N ALA A 370 38.73 11.72 -20.76
CA ALA A 370 38.86 13.10 -20.34
C ALA A 370 39.47 13.22 -18.93
N GLU A 371 39.08 12.35 -17.99
CA GLU A 371 39.65 12.30 -16.63
C GLU A 371 41.16 12.05 -16.66
N GLN A 372 41.64 11.17 -17.56
CA GLN A 372 43.08 10.94 -17.75
C GLN A 372 43.82 12.20 -18.25
N ARG A 373 43.14 13.03 -19.05
CA ARG A 373 43.69 14.26 -19.61
C ARG A 373 43.60 15.43 -18.63
N TYR A 374 42.61 15.42 -17.74
CA TYR A 374 42.29 16.47 -16.77
C TYR A 374 42.10 15.86 -15.36
N PRO A 375 43.15 15.30 -14.75
CA PRO A 375 43.03 14.46 -13.54
C PRO A 375 42.60 15.21 -12.27
N ASP A 376 42.70 16.53 -12.28
CA ASP A 376 42.42 17.40 -11.14
C ASP A 376 41.00 18.02 -11.18
N ASP A 377 40.20 17.74 -12.22
CA ASP A 377 38.86 18.29 -12.37
C ASP A 377 37.81 17.41 -11.68
N PRO A 378 37.06 17.91 -10.68
CA PRO A 378 36.07 17.13 -9.95
C PRO A 378 34.77 16.91 -10.75
N THR A 379 34.47 17.73 -11.77
CA THR A 379 33.20 17.64 -12.48
C THR A 379 33.14 16.43 -13.42
N LEU A 380 34.27 16.05 -14.03
CA LEU A 380 34.35 14.86 -14.89
C LEU A 380 33.89 13.57 -14.18
N PRO A 381 34.47 13.17 -13.02
CA PRO A 381 34.00 12.00 -12.29
C PRO A 381 32.57 12.18 -11.75
N ALA A 382 32.14 13.40 -11.39
CA ALA A 382 30.74 13.63 -10.99
C ALA A 382 29.74 13.34 -12.12
N VAL A 383 30.03 13.77 -13.35
CA VAL A 383 29.21 13.45 -14.54
C VAL A 383 29.26 11.95 -14.83
N ARG A 384 30.45 11.32 -14.69
CA ARG A 384 30.58 9.86 -14.83
C ARG A 384 29.67 9.12 -13.86
N ALA A 385 29.57 9.57 -12.61
CA ALA A 385 28.69 8.98 -11.61
C ALA A 385 27.21 9.06 -12.02
N GLN A 386 26.75 10.20 -12.52
CA GLN A 386 25.37 10.35 -13.02
C GLN A 386 25.09 9.47 -14.24
N LEU A 387 26.03 9.38 -15.19
CA LEU A 387 25.88 8.49 -16.35
C LEU A 387 25.91 7.01 -15.95
N ALA A 388 26.74 6.64 -14.98
CA ALA A 388 26.80 5.28 -14.44
C ALA A 388 25.50 4.90 -13.71
N GLN A 389 24.88 5.86 -13.02
CA GLN A 389 23.56 5.70 -12.41
C GLN A 389 22.48 5.37 -13.45
N LEU A 390 22.51 6.02 -14.62
CA LEU A 390 21.57 5.71 -15.71
C LEU A 390 21.72 4.29 -16.24
N THR A 391 22.91 3.70 -16.14
CA THR A 391 23.19 2.33 -16.58
C THR A 391 23.23 1.31 -15.43
N ASP A 392 22.82 1.71 -14.22
CA ASP A 392 22.88 0.91 -12.99
C ASP A 392 24.28 0.28 -12.72
N ASP A 393 25.35 0.96 -13.13
CA ASP A 393 26.73 0.49 -12.90
C ASP A 393 27.22 0.96 -11.53
N ARG A 394 26.85 0.19 -10.50
CA ARG A 394 27.13 0.50 -9.08
C ARG A 394 28.62 0.73 -8.80
N GLU A 395 29.49 -0.11 -9.34
CA GLU A 395 30.93 -0.04 -9.08
C GLU A 395 31.53 1.22 -9.71
N GLN A 396 31.20 1.52 -10.97
CA GLN A 396 31.65 2.76 -11.61
C GLN A 396 31.07 3.99 -10.92
N MET A 397 29.81 3.95 -10.50
CA MET A 397 29.16 5.03 -9.78
C MET A 397 29.90 5.32 -8.46
N LYS A 398 30.15 4.30 -7.63
CA LYS A 398 30.86 4.43 -6.36
C LYS A 398 32.28 5.00 -6.55
N GLU A 399 33.06 4.41 -7.46
CA GLU A 399 34.42 4.86 -7.76
C GLU A 399 34.44 6.33 -8.20
N ALA A 400 33.50 6.71 -9.06
CA ALA A 400 33.38 8.08 -9.59
C ALA A 400 33.00 9.09 -8.50
N ILE A 401 32.05 8.74 -7.63
CA ILE A 401 31.64 9.57 -6.48
C ILE A 401 32.82 9.82 -5.55
N GLU A 402 33.51 8.75 -5.13
CA GLU A 402 34.66 8.83 -4.24
C GLU A 402 35.78 9.67 -4.87
N ARG A 403 36.05 9.47 -6.17
CA ARG A 403 37.05 10.26 -6.88
C ARG A 403 36.69 11.74 -6.92
N SER A 404 35.45 12.09 -7.28
CA SER A 404 35.00 13.49 -7.33
C SER A 404 35.11 14.16 -5.96
N LEU A 405 34.61 13.51 -4.91
CA LEU A 405 34.58 14.09 -3.56
C LEU A 405 35.96 14.14 -2.90
N SER A 406 36.91 13.31 -3.34
CA SER A 406 38.33 13.44 -2.94
C SER A 406 39.01 14.69 -3.50
N LEU A 407 38.56 15.16 -4.67
CA LEU A 407 39.06 16.37 -5.33
C LEU A 407 38.35 17.63 -4.81
N ASP A 408 37.03 17.55 -4.62
CA ASP A 408 36.20 18.62 -4.08
C ASP A 408 35.08 18.03 -3.20
N PRO A 409 35.23 18.07 -1.85
CA PRO A 409 34.23 17.55 -0.92
C PRO A 409 32.88 18.28 -0.96
N ASP A 410 32.82 19.48 -1.57
CA ASP A 410 31.64 20.31 -1.71
C ASP A 410 31.14 20.36 -3.17
N HIS A 411 31.49 19.38 -4.00
CA HIS A 411 31.00 19.34 -5.38
C HIS A 411 29.49 18.98 -5.43
N PRO A 412 28.58 19.89 -5.83
CA PRO A 412 27.13 19.68 -5.64
C PRO A 412 26.58 18.48 -6.41
N MET A 413 27.05 18.26 -7.63
CA MET A 413 26.63 17.13 -8.47
C MET A 413 27.09 15.79 -7.90
N ALA A 414 28.26 15.75 -7.26
CA ALA A 414 28.79 14.52 -6.67
C ALA A 414 28.11 14.20 -5.35
N LEU A 415 27.75 15.22 -4.56
CA LEU A 415 26.89 15.05 -3.38
C LEU A 415 25.50 14.52 -3.78
N SER A 416 24.90 15.06 -4.84
CA SER A 416 23.62 14.56 -5.38
C SER A 416 23.72 13.10 -5.86
N ALA A 417 24.77 12.75 -6.59
CA ALA A 417 25.03 11.36 -7.00
C ALA A 417 25.28 10.45 -5.79
N ARG A 418 26.03 10.90 -4.77
CA ARG A 418 26.23 10.14 -3.52
C ARG A 418 24.93 9.94 -2.75
N ALA A 419 24.05 10.94 -2.72
CA ALA A 419 22.74 10.80 -2.11
C ALA A 419 21.91 9.72 -2.83
N GLY A 420 21.90 9.73 -4.16
CA GLY A 420 21.28 8.67 -4.95
C GLY A 420 21.88 7.29 -4.66
N TYR A 421 23.20 7.19 -4.53
CA TYR A 421 23.89 5.94 -4.18
C TYR A 421 23.54 5.46 -2.76
N LYS A 422 23.51 6.38 -1.79
CA LYS A 422 23.20 6.12 -0.38
C LYS A 422 21.78 5.65 -0.18
N ALA A 423 20.80 6.33 -0.77
CA ALA A 423 19.41 5.89 -0.76
C ALA A 423 19.34 4.52 -1.46
N ILE A 424 19.62 4.54 -2.77
CA ILE A 424 20.03 3.45 -3.68
C ILE A 424 20.34 2.08 -3.07
N TYR A 425 21.57 2.02 -2.57
CA TYR A 425 22.32 0.79 -2.39
C TYR A 425 22.90 0.64 -0.98
N GLU A 426 22.85 1.70 -0.17
CA GLU A 426 23.29 1.69 1.23
C GLU A 426 22.11 1.85 2.21
N SER A 427 20.92 2.20 1.71
CA SER A 427 19.72 2.44 2.52
C SER A 427 19.89 3.57 3.55
N ASP A 428 20.85 4.47 3.33
CA ASP A 428 21.17 5.60 4.19
C ASP A 428 20.34 6.84 3.76
N ILE A 429 19.05 6.83 4.08
CA ILE A 429 18.11 7.90 3.72
C ILE A 429 18.49 9.23 4.39
N ASP A 430 18.85 9.21 5.67
CA ASP A 430 19.27 10.41 6.40
C ASP A 430 20.55 11.02 5.81
N GLY A 431 21.55 10.19 5.51
CA GLY A 431 22.76 10.64 4.85
C GLY A 431 22.52 11.12 3.42
N ALA A 432 21.57 10.53 2.70
CA ALA A 432 21.13 11.00 1.39
C ALA A 432 20.44 12.37 1.48
N LEU A 433 19.53 12.56 2.44
CA LEU A 433 18.89 13.86 2.71
C LEU A 433 19.92 14.93 3.08
N ALA A 434 20.90 14.60 3.93
CA ALA A 434 21.97 15.51 4.30
C ALA A 434 22.80 15.94 3.07
N ASP A 435 23.13 14.99 2.19
CA ASP A 435 23.89 15.25 0.96
C ASP A 435 23.10 16.09 -0.06
N LEU A 436 21.81 15.82 -0.27
CA LEU A 436 20.94 16.64 -1.12
C LEU A 436 20.77 18.05 -0.58
N ASN A 437 20.50 18.20 0.72
CA ASN A 437 20.36 19.51 1.35
C ASN A 437 21.65 20.33 1.24
N ARG A 438 22.82 19.69 1.42
CA ARG A 438 24.12 20.33 1.22
C ARG A 438 24.32 20.72 -0.25
N ALA A 439 24.00 19.84 -1.20
CA ALA A 439 24.08 20.13 -2.62
C ALA A 439 23.19 21.32 -3.03
N ILE A 440 21.96 21.40 -2.52
CA ILE A 440 21.02 22.51 -2.76
C ILE A 440 21.54 23.82 -2.15
N ALA A 441 22.13 23.78 -0.95
CA ALA A 441 22.72 24.97 -0.34
C ALA A 441 23.89 25.53 -1.16
N LEU A 442 24.67 24.65 -1.79
CA LEU A 442 25.82 25.01 -2.64
C LEU A 442 25.39 25.47 -4.04
N ALA A 443 24.37 24.82 -4.62
CA ALA A 443 23.82 25.09 -5.94
C ALA A 443 22.27 25.17 -5.90
N PRO A 444 21.69 26.28 -5.43
CA PRO A 444 20.24 26.40 -5.23
C PRO A 444 19.42 26.44 -6.52
N GLY A 445 20.06 26.66 -7.67
CA GLY A 445 19.43 26.68 -9.00
C GLY A 445 19.37 25.33 -9.70
N ALA A 446 19.84 24.25 -9.07
CA ALA A 446 19.82 22.91 -9.65
C ALA A 446 18.44 22.25 -9.46
N SER A 447 17.53 22.46 -10.42
CA SER A 447 16.18 21.87 -10.43
C SER A 447 16.21 20.35 -10.29
N GLY A 448 17.13 19.67 -10.97
CA GLY A 448 17.30 18.21 -10.86
C GLY A 448 17.62 17.72 -9.44
N THR A 449 18.41 18.46 -8.67
CA THR A 449 18.70 18.09 -7.26
C THR A 449 17.49 18.29 -6.35
N LEU A 450 16.69 19.34 -6.59
CA LEU A 450 15.40 19.54 -5.90
C LEU A 450 14.39 18.46 -6.27
N ASN A 451 14.39 18.00 -7.54
CA ASN A 451 13.59 16.87 -7.97
C ASN A 451 14.01 15.57 -7.27
N SER A 452 15.32 15.30 -7.17
CA SER A 452 15.82 14.16 -6.40
C SER A 452 15.45 14.23 -4.92
N LEU A 453 15.44 15.43 -4.32
CA LEU A 453 14.92 15.63 -2.97
C LEU A 453 13.42 15.33 -2.89
N GLY A 454 12.64 15.80 -3.86
CA GLY A 454 11.21 15.50 -3.95
C GLY A 454 10.94 14.00 -4.05
N LEU A 455 11.69 13.29 -4.89
CA LEU A 455 11.60 11.83 -5.04
C LEU A 455 11.97 11.09 -3.74
N LEU A 456 13.06 11.51 -3.08
CA LEU A 456 13.49 10.89 -1.81
C LEU A 456 12.50 11.16 -0.66
N GLN A 457 11.90 12.35 -0.61
CA GLN A 457 10.85 12.67 0.35
C GLN A 457 9.57 11.87 0.04
N SER A 458 9.22 11.74 -1.24
CA SER A 458 8.07 10.94 -1.68
C SER A 458 8.22 9.46 -1.34
N SER A 459 9.42 8.88 -1.48
CA SER A 459 9.68 7.45 -1.18
C SER A 459 9.69 7.12 0.31
N ARG A 460 9.61 8.14 1.19
CA ARG A 460 9.41 7.96 2.63
C ARG A 460 8.06 8.53 3.08
N ASP A 461 7.11 8.73 2.16
CA ASP A 461 5.78 9.25 2.46
C ASP A 461 5.75 10.67 3.11
N ALA A 462 6.86 11.43 3.01
CA ALA A 462 6.98 12.84 3.41
C ALA A 462 6.36 13.76 2.35
N ASN A 463 5.04 13.60 2.22
CA ASN A 463 4.21 14.16 1.15
C ASN A 463 4.29 15.68 1.00
N GLY A 464 4.22 16.42 2.11
CA GLY A 464 4.27 17.89 2.11
C GLY A 464 5.64 18.42 1.69
N GLU A 465 6.71 17.83 2.22
CA GLU A 465 8.10 18.17 1.89
C GLU A 465 8.42 17.83 0.43
N ALA A 466 7.92 16.69 -0.06
CA ALA A 466 8.06 16.29 -1.46
C ALA A 466 7.40 17.30 -2.40
N GLU A 467 6.15 17.68 -2.13
CA GLU A 467 5.41 18.66 -2.95
C GLU A 467 6.13 20.02 -3.00
N GLN A 468 6.67 20.49 -1.87
CA GLN A 468 7.44 21.74 -1.82
C GLN A 468 8.71 21.66 -2.66
N ALA A 469 9.46 20.56 -2.58
CA ALA A 469 10.67 20.35 -3.36
C ALA A 469 10.38 20.31 -4.87
N PHE A 470 9.34 19.58 -5.29
CA PHE A 470 8.91 19.51 -6.69
C PHE A 470 8.44 20.87 -7.22
N LYS A 471 7.59 21.59 -6.49
CA LYS A 471 7.14 22.93 -6.89
C LYS A 471 8.30 23.89 -7.08
N LYS A 472 9.26 23.89 -6.16
CA LYS A 472 10.47 24.70 -6.28
C LYS A 472 11.33 24.29 -7.48
N ALA A 473 11.42 22.99 -7.79
CA ALA A 473 12.08 22.53 -9.01
C ALA A 473 11.39 23.07 -10.27
N ILE A 474 10.06 23.01 -10.33
CA ILE A 474 9.24 23.53 -11.46
C ILE A 474 9.38 25.06 -11.59
N GLU A 475 9.45 25.79 -10.48
CA GLU A 475 9.71 27.24 -10.50
C GLU A 475 11.06 27.59 -11.15
N LEU A 476 12.08 26.75 -10.94
CA LEU A 476 13.40 26.92 -11.55
C LEU A 476 13.43 26.49 -13.03
N ASP A 477 12.74 25.41 -13.37
CA ASP A 477 12.61 24.95 -14.75
C ASP A 477 11.16 24.57 -15.15
N PRO A 478 10.34 25.55 -15.59
CA PRO A 478 8.96 25.30 -15.93
C PRO A 478 8.76 24.55 -17.26
N GLN A 479 9.83 24.34 -18.05
CA GLN A 479 9.80 23.71 -19.37
C GLN A 479 10.25 22.23 -19.37
N ASP A 480 10.67 21.73 -18.21
CA ASP A 480 11.03 20.33 -18.01
C ASP A 480 9.77 19.48 -17.69
N PRO A 481 9.37 18.55 -18.57
CA PRO A 481 8.21 17.70 -18.34
C PRO A 481 8.42 16.70 -17.18
N LEU A 482 9.65 16.32 -16.85
CA LEU A 482 9.96 15.37 -15.77
C LEU A 482 9.48 15.88 -14.41
N LEU A 483 9.74 17.16 -14.12
CA LEU A 483 9.40 17.78 -12.84
C LEU A 483 7.89 17.77 -12.59
N ARG A 484 7.10 18.01 -13.65
CA ARG A 484 5.63 17.98 -13.60
C ARG A 484 5.10 16.56 -13.51
N ALA A 485 5.69 15.63 -14.26
CA ALA A 485 5.29 14.23 -14.20
C ALA A 485 5.50 13.66 -12.79
N ASN A 486 6.64 13.94 -12.15
CA ASN A 486 6.91 13.49 -10.78
C ASN A 486 5.94 14.10 -9.76
N LEU A 487 5.66 15.41 -9.85
CA LEU A 487 4.64 16.05 -9.01
C LEU A 487 3.25 15.44 -9.24
N SER A 488 2.91 15.11 -10.48
CA SER A 488 1.63 14.48 -10.79
C SER A 488 1.50 13.07 -10.19
N ILE A 489 2.60 12.31 -10.16
CA ILE A 489 2.63 10.97 -9.53
C ILE A 489 2.38 11.10 -8.03
N LEU A 490 3.03 12.05 -7.36
CA LEU A 490 2.77 12.37 -5.95
C LEU A 490 1.28 12.72 -5.71
N TYR A 491 0.67 13.50 -6.60
CA TYR A 491 -0.76 13.79 -6.51
C TYR A 491 -1.66 12.57 -6.75
N LEU A 492 -1.26 11.63 -7.62
CA LEU A 492 -1.98 10.36 -7.81
C LEU A 492 -1.85 9.45 -6.57
N ASP A 493 -0.71 9.46 -5.88
CA ASP A 493 -0.51 8.74 -4.61
C ASP A 493 -1.42 9.29 -3.50
N GLN A 494 -1.63 10.60 -3.48
CA GLN A 494 -2.48 11.30 -2.51
C GLN A 494 -3.99 11.28 -2.86
N GLY A 495 -4.39 10.63 -3.97
CA GLY A 495 -5.79 10.66 -4.41
C GLY A 495 -6.25 12.00 -5.01
N ARG A 496 -5.33 12.93 -5.25
CA ARG A 496 -5.60 14.31 -5.73
C ARG A 496 -5.73 14.36 -7.25
N MET A 497 -6.79 13.74 -7.76
CA MET A 497 -7.01 13.49 -9.19
C MET A 497 -7.04 14.76 -10.04
N LYS A 498 -7.54 15.89 -9.50
CA LYS A 498 -7.65 17.16 -10.23
C LYS A 498 -6.28 17.82 -10.44
N GLU A 499 -5.48 17.92 -9.38
CA GLU A 499 -4.12 18.47 -9.48
C GLU A 499 -3.21 17.56 -10.29
N ALA A 500 -3.29 16.24 -10.09
CA ALA A 500 -2.56 15.26 -10.89
C ALA A 500 -2.83 15.46 -12.39
N LYS A 501 -4.12 15.54 -12.79
CA LYS A 501 -4.50 15.77 -14.18
C LYS A 501 -3.92 17.06 -14.75
N HIS A 502 -3.91 18.15 -13.99
CA HIS A 502 -3.36 19.42 -14.45
C HIS A 502 -1.86 19.31 -14.79
N GLU A 503 -1.08 18.71 -13.90
CA GLU A 503 0.36 18.55 -14.11
C GLU A 503 0.67 17.52 -15.21
N ILE A 504 -0.11 16.44 -15.33
CA ILE A 504 -0.03 15.47 -16.43
C ILE A 504 -0.29 16.16 -17.78
N ASP A 505 -1.40 16.89 -17.91
CA ASP A 505 -1.77 17.55 -19.16
C ASP A 505 -0.68 18.57 -19.56
N THR A 506 -0.08 19.24 -18.58
CA THR A 506 1.01 20.20 -18.82
C THR A 506 2.31 19.49 -19.23
N ALA A 507 2.68 18.38 -18.58
CA ALA A 507 3.84 17.58 -18.96
C ALA A 507 3.72 17.03 -20.40
N ILE A 508 2.55 16.52 -20.76
CA ILE A 508 2.27 16.00 -22.12
C ILE A 508 2.23 17.13 -23.15
N ALA A 509 1.77 18.32 -22.79
CA ALA A 509 1.85 19.49 -23.67
C ALA A 509 3.30 19.94 -23.91
N LEU A 510 4.19 19.75 -22.93
CA LEU A 510 5.61 20.05 -23.05
C LEU A 510 6.36 19.01 -23.90
N ASP A 511 6.04 17.73 -23.74
CA ASP A 511 6.54 16.62 -24.57
C ASP A 511 5.49 15.50 -24.65
N PRO A 512 4.80 15.36 -25.81
CA PRO A 512 3.77 14.34 -26.00
C PRO A 512 4.26 12.89 -25.97
N SER A 513 5.56 12.66 -26.13
CA SER A 513 6.18 11.33 -26.16
C SER A 513 6.87 10.96 -24.86
N PHE A 514 6.83 11.84 -23.85
CA PHE A 514 7.51 11.63 -22.58
C PHE A 514 6.89 10.46 -21.81
N ASP A 515 7.67 9.39 -21.65
CA ASP A 515 7.23 8.10 -21.14
C ASP A 515 6.69 8.18 -19.71
N ILE A 516 7.30 8.98 -18.84
CA ILE A 516 6.86 9.14 -17.44
C ILE A 516 5.51 9.86 -17.36
N ALA A 517 5.26 10.86 -18.22
CA ALA A 517 3.96 11.54 -18.27
C ALA A 517 2.87 10.65 -18.89
N LEU A 518 3.20 9.83 -19.89
CA LEU A 518 2.28 8.81 -20.43
C LEU A 518 1.96 7.76 -19.36
N LEU A 519 2.95 7.31 -18.58
CA LEU A 519 2.72 6.42 -17.44
C LEU A 519 1.79 7.06 -16.42
N ALA A 520 2.06 8.30 -16.01
CA ALA A 520 1.23 9.03 -15.05
C ALA A 520 -0.22 9.19 -15.54
N ARG A 521 -0.42 9.50 -16.83
CA ARG A 521 -1.77 9.56 -17.43
C ARG A 521 -2.44 8.19 -17.49
N GLY A 522 -1.69 7.14 -17.81
CA GLY A 522 -2.17 5.77 -17.77
C GLY A 522 -2.65 5.36 -16.38
N ARG A 523 -1.86 5.68 -15.34
CA ARG A 523 -2.21 5.46 -13.94
C ARG A 523 -3.43 6.28 -13.52
N TYR A 524 -3.51 7.55 -13.91
CA TYR A 524 -4.69 8.39 -13.72
C TYR A 524 -5.94 7.71 -14.28
N TYR A 525 -5.88 7.19 -15.51
CA TYR A 525 -7.01 6.47 -16.09
C TYR A 525 -7.35 5.16 -15.38
N LEU A 526 -6.39 4.44 -14.77
CA LEU A 526 -6.71 3.30 -13.91
C LEU A 526 -7.49 3.74 -12.67
N GLN A 527 -7.01 4.77 -11.97
CA GLN A 527 -7.62 5.30 -10.75
C GLN A 527 -8.95 6.02 -11.01
N THR A 528 -9.28 6.40 -12.25
CA THR A 528 -10.62 6.88 -12.64
C THR A 528 -11.51 5.80 -13.26
N GLY A 529 -11.02 4.56 -13.38
CA GLY A 529 -11.76 3.42 -13.94
C GLY A 529 -11.80 3.34 -15.47
N GLU A 530 -11.06 4.20 -16.17
CA GLU A 530 -10.96 4.29 -17.64
C GLU A 530 -9.93 3.30 -18.23
N ARG A 531 -10.12 2.00 -17.96
CA ARG A 531 -9.15 0.91 -18.22
C ARG A 531 -8.59 0.86 -19.66
N ASP A 532 -9.42 1.08 -20.69
CA ASP A 532 -8.95 1.02 -22.08
C ASP A 532 -8.00 2.17 -22.43
N ARG A 533 -8.25 3.37 -21.89
CA ARG A 533 -7.37 4.53 -22.07
C ARG A 533 -6.07 4.34 -21.30
N ALA A 534 -6.16 3.77 -20.10
CA ALA A 534 -4.99 3.39 -19.32
C ALA A 534 -4.08 2.45 -20.11
N LEU A 535 -4.65 1.37 -20.65
CA LEU A 535 -3.91 0.39 -21.44
C LEU A 535 -3.20 1.04 -22.64
N GLN A 536 -3.89 1.92 -23.36
CA GLN A 536 -3.31 2.65 -24.50
C GLN A 536 -2.09 3.49 -24.11
N ASP A 537 -2.21 4.28 -23.04
CA ASP A 537 -1.12 5.14 -22.57
C ASP A 537 0.04 4.35 -21.97
N LEU A 538 -0.22 3.23 -21.31
CA LEU A 538 0.81 2.37 -20.73
C LEU A 538 1.57 1.57 -21.79
N LEU A 539 0.88 1.13 -22.86
CA LEU A 539 1.53 0.59 -24.06
C LEU A 539 2.40 1.66 -24.73
N ALA A 540 1.90 2.90 -24.84
CA ALA A 540 2.67 4.02 -25.38
C ALA A 540 3.93 4.32 -24.52
N ALA A 541 3.78 4.41 -23.20
CA ALA A 541 4.87 4.64 -22.26
C ALA A 541 5.94 3.54 -22.34
N SER A 542 5.53 2.28 -22.28
CA SER A 542 6.45 1.13 -22.39
C SER A 542 7.11 1.01 -23.76
N THR A 543 6.46 1.50 -24.83
CA THR A 543 7.08 1.53 -26.16
C THR A 543 8.07 2.69 -26.29
N ALA A 544 7.76 3.83 -25.68
CA ALA A 544 8.63 5.01 -25.61
C ALA A 544 9.90 4.72 -24.77
N ASN A 545 9.77 3.94 -23.70
CA ASN A 545 10.89 3.46 -22.89
C ASN A 545 10.69 2.00 -22.44
N PRO A 546 11.20 1.00 -23.20
CA PRO A 546 11.00 -0.41 -22.87
C PRO A 546 11.82 -0.92 -21.69
N ALA A 547 12.79 -0.14 -21.20
CA ALA A 547 13.60 -0.47 -20.02
C ALA A 547 12.94 0.02 -18.71
N HIS A 548 11.85 0.78 -18.78
CA HIS A 548 11.19 1.29 -17.59
C HIS A 548 10.34 0.20 -16.92
N SER A 549 10.87 -0.40 -15.84
CA SER A 549 10.19 -1.46 -15.07
C SER A 549 8.82 -1.03 -14.56
N GLN A 550 8.70 0.20 -14.04
CA GLN A 550 7.43 0.73 -13.52
C GLN A 550 6.35 0.86 -14.60
N SER A 551 6.71 1.17 -15.86
CA SER A 551 5.73 1.13 -16.97
C SER A 551 5.19 -0.28 -17.20
N GLN A 552 6.02 -1.32 -17.04
CA GLN A 552 5.58 -2.71 -17.14
C GLN A 552 4.68 -3.12 -15.97
N LEU A 553 5.02 -2.73 -14.74
CA LEU A 553 4.16 -2.96 -13.56
C LEU A 553 2.78 -2.35 -13.74
N MET A 554 2.72 -1.09 -14.17
CA MET A 554 1.45 -0.39 -14.37
C MET A 554 0.65 -1.01 -15.53
N LEU A 555 1.32 -1.46 -16.59
CA LEU A 555 0.72 -2.22 -17.69
C LEU A 555 0.15 -3.57 -17.21
N ALA A 556 0.88 -4.27 -16.33
CA ALA A 556 0.40 -5.50 -15.72
C ALA A 556 -0.89 -5.28 -14.93
N ALA A 557 -0.94 -4.19 -14.17
CA ALA A 557 -2.12 -3.79 -13.41
C ALA A 557 -3.29 -3.46 -14.34
N ALA A 558 -3.06 -2.73 -15.44
CA ALA A 558 -4.11 -2.42 -16.41
C ALA A 558 -4.71 -3.68 -17.05
N HIS A 559 -3.88 -4.65 -17.41
CA HIS A 559 -4.34 -5.95 -17.90
C HIS A 559 -5.09 -6.73 -16.81
N TYR A 560 -4.59 -6.75 -15.57
CA TYR A 560 -5.26 -7.42 -14.46
C TYR A 560 -6.66 -6.85 -14.21
N GLU A 561 -6.78 -5.53 -14.17
CA GLU A 561 -8.02 -4.78 -14.02
C GLU A 561 -9.03 -5.03 -15.15
N LYS A 562 -8.52 -5.26 -16.36
CA LYS A 562 -9.34 -5.60 -17.53
C LYS A 562 -9.79 -7.07 -17.55
N GLY A 563 -9.14 -7.93 -16.75
CA GLY A 563 -9.35 -9.38 -16.73
C GLY A 563 -8.37 -10.18 -17.61
N ASP A 564 -7.41 -9.52 -18.24
CA ASP A 564 -6.43 -10.11 -19.15
C ASP A 564 -5.25 -10.72 -18.36
N ARG A 565 -5.45 -11.91 -17.78
CA ARG A 565 -4.45 -12.56 -16.90
C ARG A 565 -3.13 -12.90 -17.60
N ILE A 566 -3.15 -13.40 -18.84
CA ILE A 566 -1.93 -13.80 -19.57
C ILE A 566 -1.04 -12.59 -19.91
N PRO A 567 -1.56 -11.51 -20.51
CA PRO A 567 -0.78 -10.28 -20.72
C PRO A 567 -0.33 -9.62 -19.41
N SER A 568 -1.14 -9.68 -18.36
CA SER A 568 -0.76 -9.17 -17.03
C SER A 568 0.48 -9.88 -16.48
N GLN A 569 0.48 -11.22 -16.48
CA GLN A 569 1.64 -12.00 -16.05
C GLN A 569 2.87 -11.72 -16.90
N GLN A 570 2.71 -11.60 -18.23
CA GLN A 570 3.81 -11.26 -19.12
C GLN A 570 4.44 -9.90 -18.77
N ALA A 571 3.61 -8.90 -18.49
CA ALA A 571 4.10 -7.58 -18.10
C ALA A 571 4.83 -7.63 -16.73
N LEU A 572 4.35 -8.41 -15.76
CA LEU A 572 5.08 -8.67 -14.50
C LEU A 572 6.42 -9.36 -14.74
N ASP A 573 6.47 -10.39 -15.58
CA ASP A 573 7.72 -11.10 -15.93
C ASP A 573 8.73 -10.14 -16.57
N ASN A 574 8.25 -9.21 -17.41
CA ASN A 574 9.09 -8.17 -17.99
C ASN A 574 9.58 -7.15 -16.96
N ALA A 575 8.72 -6.72 -16.03
CA ALA A 575 9.13 -5.87 -14.92
C ALA A 575 10.22 -6.55 -14.06
N ASP A 576 10.03 -7.82 -13.70
CA ASP A 576 10.95 -8.60 -12.86
C ASP A 576 12.30 -8.83 -13.56
N ARG A 577 12.28 -8.99 -14.89
CA ARG A 577 13.49 -9.07 -15.70
C ARG A 577 14.26 -7.74 -15.73
N LEU A 578 13.55 -6.61 -15.74
CA LEU A 578 14.14 -5.27 -15.79
C LEU A 578 14.65 -4.82 -14.41
N ASP A 579 13.98 -5.22 -13.34
CA ASP A 579 14.39 -4.93 -11.96
C ASP A 579 14.09 -6.11 -11.02
N LYS A 580 15.07 -7.01 -10.88
CA LYS A 580 14.96 -8.23 -10.07
C LYS A 580 14.88 -7.98 -8.57
N ASN A 581 15.28 -6.79 -8.12
CA ASN A 581 15.30 -6.47 -6.70
C ASN A 581 14.06 -5.68 -6.28
N ASP A 582 13.14 -5.34 -7.19
CA ASP A 582 11.94 -4.57 -6.87
C ASP A 582 10.96 -5.42 -6.02
N PRO A 583 10.69 -5.03 -4.76
CA PRO A 583 9.74 -5.75 -3.92
C PRO A 583 8.30 -5.61 -4.41
N VAL A 584 7.92 -4.52 -5.08
CA VAL A 584 6.54 -4.25 -5.53
C VAL A 584 6.01 -5.35 -6.42
N ILE A 585 6.87 -5.93 -7.26
CA ILE A 585 6.53 -7.06 -8.12
C ILE A 585 6.05 -8.27 -7.31
N SER A 586 6.71 -8.54 -6.18
CA SER A 586 6.36 -9.65 -5.29
C SER A 586 5.09 -9.36 -4.49
N ALA A 587 4.88 -8.10 -4.06
CA ALA A 587 3.62 -7.68 -3.44
C ALA A 587 2.43 -7.82 -4.41
N PHE A 588 2.59 -7.39 -5.66
CA PHE A 588 1.58 -7.55 -6.71
C PHE A 588 1.24 -9.03 -6.91
N ARG A 589 2.24 -9.89 -7.10
CA ARG A 589 2.03 -11.35 -7.25
C ARG A 589 1.32 -11.94 -6.04
N THR A 590 1.68 -11.52 -4.83
CA THR A 590 1.01 -11.97 -3.59
C THR A 590 -0.47 -11.63 -3.60
N ALA A 591 -0.84 -10.39 -3.94
CA ALA A 591 -2.23 -9.96 -4.00
C ALA A 591 -3.05 -10.74 -5.08
N VAL A 592 -2.43 -11.02 -6.23
CA VAL A 592 -3.05 -11.84 -7.29
C VAL A 592 -3.23 -13.29 -6.84
N ASP A 593 -2.20 -13.89 -6.24
CA ASP A 593 -2.23 -15.27 -5.78
C ASP A 593 -3.28 -15.46 -4.66
N ILE A 594 -3.46 -14.47 -3.78
CA ILE A 594 -4.56 -14.46 -2.80
C ILE A 594 -5.92 -14.41 -3.52
N ASP A 595 -6.09 -13.56 -4.54
CA ASP A 595 -7.34 -13.45 -5.31
C ASP A 595 -7.71 -14.75 -6.03
N ASP A 596 -6.70 -15.43 -6.56
CA ASP A 596 -6.80 -16.68 -7.34
C ASP A 596 -6.78 -17.94 -6.45
N TYR A 597 -6.64 -17.80 -5.13
CA TYR A 597 -6.54 -18.91 -4.16
C TYR A 597 -5.30 -19.81 -4.39
N ASP A 598 -4.23 -19.32 -5.03
CA ASP A 598 -2.91 -19.97 -5.02
C ASP A 598 -2.15 -19.62 -3.74
N ALA A 599 -2.53 -20.27 -2.64
CA ALA A 599 -1.94 -19.97 -1.35
C ALA A 599 -0.44 -20.33 -1.24
N ASP A 600 0.04 -21.31 -2.02
CA ASP A 600 1.47 -21.63 -2.05
C ASP A 600 2.26 -20.53 -2.79
N GLY A 601 1.70 -19.99 -3.88
CA GLY A 601 2.21 -18.80 -4.57
C GLY A 601 2.23 -17.58 -3.67
N ALA A 602 1.12 -17.29 -2.99
CA ALA A 602 0.97 -16.16 -2.09
C ALA A 602 2.06 -16.16 -1.00
N ILE A 603 2.26 -17.27 -0.30
CA ILE A 603 3.30 -17.39 0.75
C ILE A 603 4.71 -17.19 0.17
N ARG A 604 5.04 -17.84 -0.96
CA ARG A 604 6.36 -17.69 -1.60
C ARG A 604 6.65 -16.25 -2.00
N ASN A 605 5.68 -15.59 -2.62
CA ASN A 605 5.81 -14.21 -3.09
C ASN A 605 5.83 -13.21 -1.93
N ALA A 606 5.06 -13.45 -0.86
CA ALA A 606 5.11 -12.68 0.39
C ALA A 606 6.50 -12.73 1.05
N GLN A 607 7.10 -13.92 1.13
CA GLN A 607 8.47 -14.10 1.65
C GLN A 607 9.52 -13.44 0.74
N GLU A 608 9.35 -13.51 -0.58
CA GLU A 608 10.23 -12.81 -1.55
C GLU A 608 10.12 -11.29 -1.43
N PHE A 609 8.91 -10.74 -1.24
CA PHE A 609 8.71 -9.31 -0.97
C PHE A 609 9.60 -8.85 0.19
N LEU A 610 9.52 -9.54 1.33
CA LEU A 610 10.33 -9.18 2.51
C LEU A 610 11.83 -9.33 2.28
N ARG A 611 12.24 -10.37 1.56
CA ARG A 611 13.64 -10.58 1.18
C ARG A 611 14.16 -9.42 0.32
N ARG A 612 13.39 -8.99 -0.68
CA ARG A 612 13.73 -7.87 -1.58
C ARG A 612 13.71 -6.52 -0.84
N SER A 613 12.69 -6.27 -0.01
CA SER A 613 12.58 -5.05 0.80
C SER A 613 13.75 -4.90 1.77
N ARG A 614 14.13 -5.98 2.48
CA ARG A 614 15.31 -5.97 3.36
C ARG A 614 16.61 -5.80 2.59
N ALA A 615 16.76 -6.45 1.42
CA ALA A 615 17.95 -6.29 0.58
C ALA A 615 18.13 -4.86 0.06
N ARG A 616 17.03 -4.12 -0.11
CA ARG A 616 17.04 -2.70 -0.48
C ARG A 616 17.14 -1.75 0.69
N GLY A 617 16.80 -2.15 1.92
CA GLY A 617 16.96 -1.27 3.09
C GLY A 617 15.78 -1.09 4.03
N GLY A 618 14.72 -1.89 3.92
CA GLY A 618 13.56 -1.79 4.81
C GLY A 618 12.59 -0.66 4.45
N ASP A 619 13.08 0.54 4.16
CA ASP A 619 12.27 1.76 3.91
C ASP A 619 12.05 2.09 2.42
N TYR A 620 12.02 1.07 1.57
CA TYR A 620 11.71 1.28 0.16
C TYR A 620 10.20 1.25 -0.05
N SER A 621 9.55 2.42 0.01
CA SER A 621 8.17 2.55 -0.47
C SER A 621 8.17 2.58 -2.00
N GLY A 622 7.70 1.47 -2.59
CA GLY A 622 7.23 1.47 -3.96
C GLY A 622 5.74 1.79 -3.95
N LEU A 623 5.34 2.74 -4.78
CA LEU A 623 3.96 3.20 -5.04
C LEU A 623 2.90 2.14 -4.69
N GLY A 624 2.04 2.44 -3.71
CA GLY A 624 0.90 1.60 -3.30
C GLY A 624 1.21 0.35 -2.46
N ALA A 625 2.47 -0.07 -2.33
CA ALA A 625 2.83 -1.25 -1.53
C ALA A 625 2.64 -0.99 -0.03
N ASN A 626 2.99 0.18 0.51
CA ASN A 626 2.91 0.44 1.95
C ASN A 626 1.48 0.55 2.51
N ALA A 627 0.48 0.84 1.68
CA ALA A 627 -0.91 0.96 2.13
C ALA A 627 -1.61 -0.40 2.31
N SER A 628 -1.00 -1.49 1.82
CA SER A 628 -1.56 -2.84 1.86
C SER A 628 -0.54 -3.95 2.19
N ALA A 629 0.76 -3.65 2.30
CA ALA A 629 1.80 -4.67 2.48
C ALA A 629 1.67 -5.41 3.81
N GLY A 630 1.34 -4.74 4.92
CA GLY A 630 1.12 -5.40 6.22
C GLY A 630 0.02 -6.46 6.14
N SER A 631 -1.17 -6.05 5.69
CA SER A 631 -2.32 -6.94 5.53
C SER A 631 -2.10 -8.00 4.45
N THR A 632 -1.53 -7.66 3.29
CA THR A 632 -1.30 -8.62 2.20
C THR A 632 -0.32 -9.73 2.61
N LEU A 633 0.73 -9.39 3.35
CA LEU A 633 1.67 -10.37 3.91
C LEU A 633 0.97 -11.26 4.93
N ASN A 634 0.22 -10.65 5.85
CA ASN A 634 -0.54 -11.37 6.87
C ASN A 634 -1.56 -12.34 6.21
N ASP A 635 -2.34 -11.84 5.26
CA ASP A 635 -3.40 -12.53 4.54
C ASP A 635 -2.87 -13.74 3.74
N ALA A 636 -1.66 -13.67 3.17
CA ALA A 636 -1.04 -14.78 2.47
C ALA A 636 -0.92 -16.04 3.36
N PHE A 637 -0.54 -15.88 4.63
CA PHE A 637 -0.44 -16.99 5.58
C PHE A 637 -1.81 -17.38 6.15
N ARG A 638 -2.67 -16.41 6.44
CA ARG A 638 -4.04 -16.65 6.95
C ARG A 638 -4.94 -17.37 5.95
N LEU A 639 -4.68 -17.21 4.64
CA LEU A 639 -5.38 -17.94 3.59
C LEU A 639 -5.29 -19.48 3.82
N GLN A 640 -4.12 -19.97 4.23
CA GLN A 640 -3.85 -21.38 4.61
C GLN A 640 -4.02 -21.67 6.12
N GLY A 641 -4.65 -20.78 6.89
CA GLY A 641 -4.88 -20.97 8.33
C GLY A 641 -3.61 -20.94 9.18
N LEU A 642 -2.56 -20.25 8.72
CA LEU A 642 -1.27 -20.12 9.42
C LEU A 642 -1.20 -18.77 10.17
N ASP A 643 -2.20 -18.49 11.00
CA ASP A 643 -2.43 -17.16 11.57
C ASP A 643 -1.30 -16.64 12.49
N ALA A 644 -0.57 -17.52 13.20
CA ALA A 644 0.54 -17.07 14.05
C ALA A 644 1.72 -16.58 13.21
N TRP A 645 1.98 -17.21 12.06
CA TRP A 645 3.01 -16.78 11.13
C TRP A 645 2.67 -15.47 10.42
N GLY A 646 1.40 -15.30 10.00
CA GLY A 646 0.93 -14.02 9.44
C GLY A 646 1.09 -12.85 10.43
N ARG A 647 0.72 -13.06 11.70
CA ARG A 647 0.87 -12.06 12.78
C ARG A 647 2.33 -11.69 13.05
N TYR A 648 3.24 -12.66 13.01
CA TYR A 648 4.68 -12.39 13.13
C TYR A 648 5.15 -11.34 12.11
N TYR A 649 4.69 -11.45 10.87
CA TYR A 649 5.04 -10.50 9.82
C TYR A 649 4.37 -9.15 9.99
N GLY A 650 3.08 -9.11 10.34
CA GLY A 650 2.39 -7.85 10.65
C GLY A 650 3.07 -7.06 11.78
N ASP A 651 3.53 -7.74 12.83
CA ASP A 651 4.28 -7.12 13.92
C ASP A 651 5.67 -6.62 13.49
N ALA A 652 6.37 -7.37 12.63
CA ALA A 652 7.71 -7.03 12.18
C ALA A 652 7.74 -5.77 11.29
N VAL A 653 6.64 -5.47 10.60
CA VAL A 653 6.49 -4.30 9.70
C VAL A 653 5.61 -3.20 10.29
N PHE A 654 5.24 -3.30 11.58
CA PHE A 654 4.39 -2.32 12.24
C PHE A 654 5.04 -0.93 12.26
N ASP A 655 4.30 0.08 11.79
CA ASP A 655 4.66 1.50 11.79
C ASP A 655 3.51 2.31 12.44
N PRO A 656 3.78 3.09 13.51
CA PRO A 656 2.77 3.90 14.19
C PRO A 656 2.24 5.09 13.37
N PHE A 657 2.83 5.39 12.20
CA PHE A 657 2.35 6.43 11.28
C PHE A 657 1.56 5.88 10.09
N ASN A 658 1.42 4.54 9.99
CA ASN A 658 0.68 3.86 8.94
C ASN A 658 -0.54 3.12 9.49
N GLY A 659 -1.72 3.31 8.87
CA GLY A 659 -2.95 2.70 9.34
C GLY A 659 -2.97 1.16 9.26
N THR A 660 -2.22 0.56 8.34
CA THR A 660 -2.28 -0.89 8.07
C THR A 660 -1.75 -1.70 9.25
N GLY A 661 -0.68 -1.23 9.89
CA GLY A 661 -0.13 -1.86 11.09
C GLY A 661 -1.13 -1.87 12.25
N TYR A 662 -1.96 -0.83 12.37
CA TYR A 662 -3.03 -0.79 13.37
C TYR A 662 -4.16 -1.77 13.07
N ILE A 663 -4.48 -2.00 11.78
CA ILE A 663 -5.41 -3.07 11.39
C ILE A 663 -4.85 -4.44 11.76
N ASP A 664 -3.59 -4.72 11.46
CA ASP A 664 -2.93 -5.97 11.87
C ASP A 664 -2.92 -6.14 13.40
N GLN A 665 -2.76 -5.04 14.15
CA GLN A 665 -2.90 -5.06 15.61
C GLN A 665 -4.34 -5.25 16.10
N SER A 666 -5.35 -4.80 15.35
CA SER A 666 -6.77 -4.98 15.72
C SER A 666 -7.18 -6.45 15.66
N ILE A 667 -6.67 -7.19 14.69
CA ILE A 667 -6.89 -8.65 14.58
C ILE A 667 -5.94 -9.45 15.48
N LYS A 668 -5.00 -8.76 16.16
CA LYS A 668 -4.11 -9.39 17.12
C LYS A 668 -4.87 -9.71 18.40
N GLY A 669 -4.55 -10.86 18.96
CA GLY A 669 -5.13 -11.36 20.18
C GLY A 669 -4.18 -12.22 20.99
N SER A 670 -4.67 -12.68 22.12
CA SER A 670 -4.08 -13.74 22.93
C SER A 670 -5.07 -14.89 23.07
N ILE A 671 -4.57 -16.09 23.35
CA ILE A 671 -5.46 -17.23 23.64
C ILE A 671 -6.21 -16.91 24.94
N PHE A 672 -7.53 -16.75 24.81
CA PHE A 672 -8.40 -16.37 25.92
C PHE A 672 -8.52 -17.54 26.91
N PRO A 673 -8.35 -17.33 28.22
CA PRO A 673 -8.22 -18.45 29.17
C PRO A 673 -9.56 -19.08 29.58
N PHE A 674 -10.70 -18.42 29.36
CA PHE A 674 -11.99 -18.93 29.80
C PHE A 674 -12.71 -19.75 28.74
N VAL A 675 -13.33 -20.86 29.18
CA VAL A 675 -14.16 -21.76 28.39
C VAL A 675 -15.54 -21.87 29.02
N ASN A 676 -16.35 -20.87 28.73
CA ASN A 676 -17.70 -20.66 29.27
C ASN A 676 -18.67 -20.17 28.17
N ALA A 677 -18.42 -20.50 26.91
CA ALA A 677 -19.26 -20.07 25.80
C ALA A 677 -20.40 -21.04 25.49
N THR A 678 -21.59 -20.50 25.26
CA THR A 678 -22.80 -21.24 24.87
C THR A 678 -23.02 -21.29 23.36
N SER A 679 -22.31 -20.48 22.58
CA SER A 679 -22.35 -20.52 21.11
C SER A 679 -21.26 -21.44 20.53
N PHE A 680 -21.54 -22.03 19.36
CA PHE A 680 -20.62 -22.92 18.64
C PHE A 680 -19.74 -22.19 17.60
N SER A 681 -20.01 -20.91 17.30
CA SER A 681 -19.30 -20.16 16.25
C SER A 681 -18.39 -19.04 16.75
N ASP A 682 -18.66 -18.43 17.92
CA ASP A 682 -18.05 -17.15 18.27
C ASP A 682 -16.91 -17.25 19.29
N ASP A 683 -16.69 -18.45 19.87
CA ASP A 683 -15.80 -18.63 21.04
C ASP A 683 -14.80 -19.77 20.87
N ASN A 684 -13.99 -19.71 19.82
CA ASN A 684 -12.91 -20.68 19.60
C ASN A 684 -11.65 -20.32 20.42
N ILE A 685 -11.72 -20.64 21.71
CA ILE A 685 -10.75 -20.46 22.80
C ILE A 685 -9.29 -20.86 22.53
N ILE A 686 -9.00 -21.68 21.52
CA ILE A 686 -7.62 -22.09 21.19
C ILE A 686 -6.98 -21.19 20.13
N GLN A 687 -7.77 -20.31 19.51
CA GLN A 687 -7.27 -19.27 18.62
C GLN A 687 -7.08 -17.96 19.40
N ASN A 688 -6.14 -17.13 18.94
CA ASN A 688 -5.92 -15.83 19.54
C ASN A 688 -7.12 -14.93 19.25
N ARG A 689 -7.77 -14.40 20.30
CA ARG A 689 -8.95 -13.53 20.18
C ARG A 689 -8.57 -12.07 20.29
N GLY A 690 -9.08 -11.24 19.38
CA GLY A 690 -8.97 -9.79 19.47
C GLY A 690 -9.44 -9.27 20.83
N ASN A 691 -8.72 -8.31 21.38
CA ASN A 691 -9.06 -7.63 22.63
C ASN A 691 -10.33 -6.76 22.43
N ALA A 692 -11.14 -6.47 23.46
CA ALA A 692 -12.28 -5.55 23.33
C ALA A 692 -11.84 -4.14 22.84
N SER A 693 -10.63 -3.73 23.21
CA SER A 693 -9.95 -2.54 22.71
C SER A 693 -9.36 -2.66 21.31
N SER A 694 -9.39 -3.83 20.66
CA SER A 694 -8.95 -4.00 19.26
C SER A 694 -9.66 -3.06 18.30
N TYR A 695 -10.93 -2.75 18.57
CA TYR A 695 -11.68 -1.76 17.81
C TYR A 695 -11.06 -0.35 17.89
N SER A 696 -10.35 -0.03 18.98
CA SER A 696 -9.57 1.21 19.12
C SER A 696 -8.42 1.28 18.11
N SER A 697 -7.68 0.18 17.93
CA SER A 697 -6.65 0.12 16.88
C SER A 697 -7.26 0.25 15.50
N PHE A 698 -8.41 -0.38 15.24
CA PHE A 698 -9.13 -0.19 13.97
C PHE A 698 -9.44 1.29 13.69
N ILE A 699 -9.99 2.03 14.68
CA ILE A 699 -10.27 3.47 14.54
C ILE A 699 -8.99 4.29 14.36
N GLN A 700 -7.92 3.99 15.12
CA GLN A 700 -6.62 4.64 14.92
C GLN A 700 -6.06 4.39 13.51
N GLY A 701 -6.23 3.17 13.00
CA GLY A 701 -5.86 2.80 11.63
C GLY A 701 -6.64 3.60 10.58
N LEU A 702 -7.96 3.71 10.73
CA LEU A 702 -8.80 4.51 9.84
C LEU A 702 -8.47 6.01 9.89
N LEU A 703 -8.01 6.54 11.02
CA LEU A 703 -7.61 7.94 11.13
C LEU A 703 -6.34 8.25 10.33
N LEU A 704 -5.45 7.28 10.17
CA LEU A 704 -4.23 7.39 9.36
C LEU A 704 -4.47 7.02 7.89
N SER A 705 -5.30 6.01 7.65
CA SER A 705 -5.56 5.42 6.32
C SER A 705 -7.07 5.20 6.09
N PRO A 706 -7.86 6.27 5.89
CA PRO A 706 -9.33 6.21 5.90
C PRO A 706 -9.94 5.32 4.80
N HIS A 707 -9.24 5.14 3.68
CA HIS A 707 -9.78 4.46 2.50
C HIS A 707 -9.58 2.94 2.49
N MET A 708 -8.82 2.41 3.45
CA MET A 708 -8.68 0.95 3.64
C MET A 708 -9.98 0.27 4.09
N LEU A 709 -10.95 1.07 4.57
CA LEU A 709 -12.27 0.62 4.98
C LEU A 709 -13.03 -0.09 3.86
N SER A 710 -12.86 0.35 2.61
CA SER A 710 -13.62 -0.12 1.46
C SER A 710 -12.70 -0.77 0.44
N GLY A 711 -12.80 -2.09 0.29
CA GLY A 711 -12.10 -2.86 -0.74
C GLY A 711 -13.08 -3.59 -1.64
N ARG A 712 -12.72 -3.78 -2.92
CA ARG A 712 -13.58 -4.55 -3.83
C ARG A 712 -13.62 -6.01 -3.40
N SER A 713 -14.84 -6.53 -3.24
CA SER A 713 -15.07 -7.91 -2.81
C SER A 713 -14.85 -8.94 -3.92
N ARG A 714 -14.82 -8.51 -5.19
CA ARG A 714 -14.80 -9.39 -6.36
C ARG A 714 -13.45 -9.51 -7.05
N SER A 715 -12.46 -8.73 -6.64
CA SER A 715 -11.12 -8.73 -7.21
C SER A 715 -10.15 -8.03 -6.26
N ALA A 716 -8.92 -8.51 -6.16
CA ALA A 716 -7.84 -7.80 -5.45
C ALA A 716 -7.80 -6.31 -5.82
N THR A 717 -7.71 -5.44 -4.82
CA THR A 717 -7.63 -3.99 -5.01
C THR A 717 -6.16 -3.60 -5.08
N LEU A 718 -5.61 -3.50 -6.30
CA LEU A 718 -4.22 -3.10 -6.52
C LEU A 718 -4.02 -1.58 -6.43
N PHE A 719 -5.07 -0.82 -6.74
CA PHE A 719 -5.17 0.62 -6.58
C PHE A 719 -6.57 0.98 -6.11
N ASP A 720 -6.69 2.11 -5.44
CA ASP A 720 -7.99 2.69 -5.12
C ASP A 720 -8.69 3.18 -6.42
N VAL A 721 -9.65 2.40 -6.88
CA VAL A 721 -10.49 2.69 -8.06
C VAL A 721 -11.91 2.91 -7.59
N PRO A 722 -12.64 3.94 -8.08
CA PRO A 722 -14.04 4.16 -7.72
C PRO A 722 -14.92 2.94 -7.97
N PHE A 723 -15.68 2.55 -6.95
CA PHE A 723 -16.63 1.46 -7.02
C PHE A 723 -17.78 1.66 -6.05
N ILE A 724 -18.89 0.97 -6.32
CA ILE A 724 -19.97 0.74 -5.37
C ILE A 724 -20.37 -0.72 -5.50
N GLU A 725 -20.34 -1.43 -4.40
CA GLU A 725 -20.72 -2.85 -4.32
C GLU A 725 -21.72 -3.00 -3.19
N GLY A 726 -22.69 -3.89 -3.41
CA GLY A 726 -23.63 -4.30 -2.38
C GLY A 726 -23.63 -5.82 -2.29
N SER A 727 -23.96 -6.35 -1.13
CA SER A 727 -24.21 -7.78 -0.99
C SER A 727 -25.45 -8.04 -0.17
N LEU A 728 -26.11 -9.16 -0.46
CA LEU A 728 -27.24 -9.66 0.30
C LEU A 728 -26.97 -11.14 0.56
N GLY A 729 -26.95 -11.51 1.83
CA GLY A 729 -26.76 -12.87 2.26
C GLY A 729 -27.93 -13.37 3.08
N GLY A 730 -28.14 -14.68 3.02
CA GLY A 730 -29.13 -15.39 3.80
C GLY A 730 -28.62 -16.78 4.11
N GLY A 731 -28.99 -17.28 5.28
CA GLY A 731 -28.49 -18.56 5.75
C GLY A 731 -29.37 -19.19 6.80
N ILE A 732 -28.90 -20.35 7.25
CA ILE A 732 -29.46 -21.09 8.34
C ILE A 732 -28.36 -21.47 9.31
N ASN A 733 -28.68 -21.48 10.59
CA ASN A 733 -27.95 -22.27 11.57
C ASN A 733 -28.89 -23.39 12.05
N SER A 734 -28.32 -24.53 12.41
CA SER A 734 -29.08 -25.62 13.01
C SER A 734 -28.28 -26.33 14.08
N VAL A 735 -28.87 -26.44 15.26
CA VAL A 735 -28.30 -27.17 16.40
C VAL A 735 -29.31 -28.23 16.80
N ASP A 736 -28.88 -29.49 16.88
CA ASP A 736 -29.70 -30.63 17.31
C ASP A 736 -31.07 -30.74 16.58
N GLY A 737 -31.12 -30.32 15.31
CA GLY A 737 -32.31 -30.38 14.46
C GLY A 737 -33.24 -29.16 14.55
N HIS A 738 -32.96 -28.19 15.41
CA HIS A 738 -33.64 -26.89 15.42
C HIS A 738 -32.96 -25.95 14.44
N THR A 739 -33.68 -25.45 13.43
CA THR A 739 -33.11 -24.57 12.40
C THR A 739 -33.61 -23.13 12.58
N ARG A 740 -32.69 -22.16 12.64
CA ARG A 740 -33.00 -20.72 12.66
C ARG A 740 -32.39 -20.01 11.45
N ARG A 741 -32.71 -18.72 11.32
CA ARG A 741 -32.38 -17.92 10.13
C ARG A 741 -31.28 -16.93 10.41
N ILE A 742 -30.43 -16.75 9.41
CA ILE A 742 -29.41 -15.71 9.35
C ILE A 742 -29.71 -14.86 8.13
N GLY A 743 -29.47 -13.57 8.22
CA GLY A 743 -29.14 -12.84 7.02
C GLY A 743 -28.32 -11.60 7.27
N GLU A 744 -27.80 -11.10 6.17
CA GLU A 744 -26.82 -10.03 6.14
C GLU A 744 -27.06 -9.16 4.90
N ALA A 745 -26.73 -7.89 5.01
CA ALA A 745 -26.75 -6.96 3.91
C ALA A 745 -25.58 -5.98 4.06
N ASP A 746 -24.78 -5.85 3.02
CA ASP A 746 -23.63 -4.94 3.00
C ASP A 746 -23.77 -3.93 1.87
N ILE A 747 -23.25 -2.74 2.10
CA ILE A 747 -23.00 -1.75 1.06
C ILE A 747 -21.65 -1.09 1.32
N GLN A 748 -20.85 -0.96 0.28
CA GLN A 748 -19.55 -0.30 0.38
C GLN A 748 -19.21 0.41 -0.91
N GLY A 749 -18.36 1.41 -0.81
CA GLY A 749 -17.87 2.09 -1.99
C GLY A 749 -16.79 3.11 -1.70
N TYR A 750 -16.12 3.48 -2.78
CA TYR A 750 -15.03 4.45 -2.80
C TYR A 750 -15.22 5.39 -3.99
N SER A 751 -14.88 6.66 -3.82
CA SER A 751 -14.83 7.65 -4.89
C SER A 751 -13.73 8.67 -4.64
N ASN A 752 -13.07 9.13 -5.71
CA ASN A 752 -11.98 10.11 -5.68
C ASN A 752 -12.20 11.28 -6.65
N GLU A 753 -13.42 11.48 -7.18
CA GLU A 753 -13.68 12.51 -8.21
C GLU A 753 -13.47 13.95 -7.72
N THR A 754 -13.82 14.25 -6.45
CA THR A 754 -13.71 15.59 -5.88
C THR A 754 -12.76 15.62 -4.70
N ILE A 755 -13.03 14.77 -3.72
CA ILE A 755 -12.16 14.40 -2.63
C ILE A 755 -12.29 12.89 -2.46
N PRO A 756 -11.23 12.18 -2.03
CA PRO A 756 -11.33 10.78 -1.66
C PRO A 756 -12.32 10.57 -0.52
N ILE A 757 -13.35 9.74 -0.74
CA ILE A 757 -14.38 9.36 0.23
C ILE A 757 -14.63 7.85 0.11
N SER A 758 -14.76 7.19 1.26
CA SER A 758 -15.17 5.80 1.35
C SER A 758 -16.28 5.64 2.38
N PHE A 759 -17.14 4.66 2.14
CA PHE A 759 -18.20 4.30 3.07
C PHE A 759 -18.36 2.78 3.13
N TYR A 760 -18.79 2.30 4.29
CA TYR A 760 -19.11 0.92 4.53
C TYR A 760 -20.33 0.85 5.45
N GLY A 761 -21.27 -0.04 5.14
CA GLY A 761 -22.41 -0.32 5.97
C GLY A 761 -22.72 -1.81 5.94
N ASN A 762 -22.94 -2.40 7.11
CA ASN A 762 -23.39 -3.78 7.27
C ASN A 762 -24.63 -3.80 8.17
N LEU A 763 -25.57 -4.65 7.82
CA LEU A 763 -26.71 -5.02 8.65
C LEU A 763 -26.75 -6.54 8.75
N THR A 764 -26.68 -7.06 9.97
CA THR A 764 -26.76 -8.50 10.24
C THR A 764 -27.95 -8.77 11.15
N TRP A 765 -28.77 -9.76 10.81
CA TRP A 765 -29.82 -10.27 11.68
C TRP A 765 -29.66 -11.78 11.84
N GLU A 766 -29.56 -12.25 13.07
CA GLU A 766 -29.34 -13.67 13.38
C GLU A 766 -30.26 -14.11 14.51
N GLU A 767 -30.97 -15.21 14.26
CA GLU A 767 -31.67 -15.96 15.30
C GLU A 767 -30.74 -17.11 15.72
N LEU A 768 -30.32 -17.15 17.00
CA LEU A 768 -29.43 -18.20 17.49
C LEU A 768 -30.22 -19.44 17.89
N ALA A 769 -29.85 -20.60 17.36
CA ALA A 769 -30.44 -21.89 17.72
C ALA A 769 -29.77 -22.44 18.99
N LEU A 770 -30.11 -21.93 20.18
CA LEU A 770 -29.63 -22.44 21.46
C LEU A 770 -30.60 -23.43 22.13
N ASP A 771 -31.70 -23.78 21.44
CA ASP A 771 -32.74 -24.68 21.93
C ASP A 771 -32.25 -26.13 21.99
N ARG A 772 -31.62 -26.55 23.10
CA ARG A 772 -31.73 -27.94 23.57
C ARG A 772 -32.93 -28.00 24.51
N ASP A 773 -33.77 -29.02 24.36
CA ASP A 773 -34.85 -29.31 25.30
C ASP A 773 -34.18 -29.93 26.55
N TYR A 774 -33.71 -29.10 27.49
CA TYR A 774 -32.94 -29.54 28.67
C TYR A 774 -33.86 -30.25 29.69
N GLN A 775 -34.45 -31.39 29.32
CA GLN A 775 -35.49 -32.07 30.10
C GLN A 775 -35.00 -32.54 31.48
N ASP A 776 -33.70 -32.86 31.63
CA ASP A 776 -33.12 -33.28 32.92
C ASP A 776 -32.72 -32.11 33.83
N PHE A 777 -32.70 -30.88 33.31
CA PHE A 777 -32.52 -29.62 34.07
C PHE A 777 -33.82 -28.80 34.16
N GLY A 778 -34.94 -29.51 34.08
CA GLY A 778 -36.27 -28.95 34.22
C GLY A 778 -36.71 -28.01 33.07
N GLY A 779 -36.13 -28.14 31.88
CA GLY A 779 -36.61 -27.46 30.69
C GLY A 779 -36.09 -26.04 30.57
N VAL A 780 -34.76 -25.91 30.50
CA VAL A 780 -34.14 -24.64 30.09
C VAL A 780 -34.53 -24.34 28.63
N GLN A 781 -34.96 -23.12 28.30
CA GLN A 781 -35.25 -22.73 26.92
C GLN A 781 -34.72 -21.31 26.68
N THR A 782 -34.02 -21.10 25.56
CA THR A 782 -33.43 -19.80 25.20
C THR A 782 -33.69 -19.42 23.75
N ASP A 783 -34.38 -18.29 23.51
CA ASP A 783 -34.51 -17.64 22.18
C ASP A 783 -33.70 -16.35 22.18
N ASN A 784 -32.67 -16.26 21.33
CA ASN A 784 -31.81 -15.09 21.17
C ASN A 784 -31.92 -14.51 19.74
N LYS A 785 -32.22 -13.21 19.64
CA LYS A 785 -32.31 -12.47 18.38
C LYS A 785 -31.33 -11.32 18.39
N LEU A 786 -30.35 -11.39 17.50
CA LEU A 786 -29.34 -10.36 17.32
C LEU A 786 -29.66 -9.53 16.07
N LEU A 787 -29.68 -8.21 16.23
CA LEU A 787 -29.67 -7.24 15.14
C LEU A 787 -28.45 -6.34 15.31
N SER A 788 -27.51 -6.37 14.37
CA SER A 788 -26.34 -5.49 14.37
C SER A 788 -26.35 -4.63 13.10
N ALA A 789 -26.11 -3.33 13.25
CA ALA A 789 -25.98 -2.38 12.16
C ALA A 789 -24.72 -1.55 12.37
N ASN A 790 -23.78 -1.63 11.44
CA ASN A 790 -22.53 -0.89 11.48
C ASN A 790 -22.46 0.03 10.27
N GLY A 791 -22.00 1.26 10.46
CA GLY A 791 -21.95 2.28 9.42
C GLY A 791 -20.73 3.18 9.59
N TYR A 792 -19.98 3.36 8.51
CA TYR A 792 -18.74 4.12 8.48
C TYR A 792 -18.72 5.05 7.27
N LEU A 793 -18.21 6.26 7.47
CA LEU A 793 -17.96 7.25 6.43
C LEU A 793 -16.60 7.88 6.70
N THR A 794 -15.71 7.81 5.73
CA THR A 794 -14.35 8.33 5.85
C THR A 794 -13.98 9.20 4.66
N ALA A 795 -13.15 10.21 4.87
CA ALA A 795 -12.76 11.16 3.82
C ALA A 795 -11.35 11.73 4.06
N THR A 796 -10.63 11.99 2.97
CA THR A 796 -9.41 12.81 2.97
C THR A 796 -9.78 14.18 2.40
N VAL A 797 -10.00 15.16 3.30
CA VAL A 797 -10.59 16.47 2.95
C VAL A 797 -9.54 17.40 2.33
N THR A 798 -8.32 17.34 2.86
CA THR A 798 -7.12 17.99 2.33
C THR A 798 -6.01 16.94 2.27
N PRO A 799 -4.85 17.22 1.66
CA PRO A 799 -3.73 16.27 1.66
C PRO A 799 -3.27 15.85 3.06
N ASP A 800 -3.54 16.69 4.07
CA ASP A 800 -3.07 16.53 5.43
C ASP A 800 -4.21 16.18 6.41
N ASP A 801 -5.47 16.41 6.03
CA ASP A 801 -6.66 16.25 6.90
C ASP A 801 -7.50 15.03 6.52
N ARG A 802 -7.70 14.13 7.48
CA ARG A 802 -8.56 12.94 7.36
C ARG A 802 -9.69 13.00 8.38
N VAL A 803 -10.87 12.52 8.01
CA VAL A 803 -12.05 12.47 8.87
C VAL A 803 -12.66 11.08 8.83
N VAL A 804 -13.03 10.56 9.99
CA VAL A 804 -13.69 9.27 10.18
C VAL A 804 -14.96 9.49 10.99
N ALA A 805 -16.09 9.02 10.50
CA ALA A 805 -17.34 9.00 11.25
C ALA A 805 -17.88 7.56 11.26
N PHE A 806 -18.34 7.10 12.41
CA PHE A 806 -18.89 5.75 12.55
C PHE A 806 -20.07 5.70 13.50
N VAL A 807 -20.93 4.71 13.27
CA VAL A 807 -22.02 4.31 14.17
C VAL A 807 -22.18 2.80 14.10
N ASN A 808 -22.16 2.15 15.26
CA ASN A 808 -22.42 0.74 15.43
C ASN A 808 -23.55 0.61 16.43
N HIS A 809 -24.62 -0.07 16.04
CA HIS A 809 -25.79 -0.30 16.87
C HIS A 809 -26.07 -1.79 16.93
N GLY A 810 -26.25 -2.32 18.13
CA GLY A 810 -26.56 -3.72 18.38
C GLY A 810 -27.78 -3.82 19.28
N LYS A 811 -28.72 -4.68 18.92
CA LYS A 811 -29.85 -5.09 19.76
C LYS A 811 -29.83 -6.60 19.93
N ASN A 812 -29.93 -7.05 21.15
CA ASN A 812 -30.03 -8.46 21.51
C ASN A 812 -31.26 -8.67 22.39
N ASP A 813 -32.19 -9.48 21.92
CA ASP A 813 -33.36 -9.90 22.68
C ASP A 813 -33.18 -11.36 23.06
N GLY A 814 -33.10 -11.64 24.36
CA GLY A 814 -32.89 -12.97 24.92
C GLY A 814 -33.99 -13.36 25.90
N THR A 815 -34.33 -14.64 25.91
CA THR A 815 -35.23 -15.22 26.92
C THR A 815 -34.58 -16.43 27.57
N LEU A 816 -34.85 -16.65 28.85
CA LEU A 816 -34.45 -17.83 29.61
C LEU A 816 -35.65 -18.35 30.36
N ASN A 817 -36.02 -19.59 30.12
CA ASN A 817 -36.82 -20.35 31.08
C ASN A 817 -35.88 -21.34 31.75
N ALA A 818 -35.97 -21.53 33.06
CA ALA A 818 -35.18 -22.53 33.80
C ALA A 818 -35.98 -23.04 34.99
N LEU A 819 -35.87 -24.33 35.32
CA LEU A 819 -36.64 -24.93 36.40
C LEU A 819 -35.67 -25.57 37.38
N SER A 820 -35.66 -25.02 38.60
CA SER A 820 -34.71 -25.37 39.64
C SER A 820 -35.43 -26.06 40.81
N SER A 821 -34.95 -27.24 41.21
CA SER A 821 -35.39 -27.89 42.45
C SER A 821 -34.49 -27.47 43.62
N ASN A 822 -34.49 -26.17 43.98
CA ASN A 822 -33.61 -25.66 45.03
C ASN A 822 -34.27 -25.77 46.41
N THR A 823 -33.74 -26.64 47.29
CA THR A 823 -34.24 -26.83 48.66
C THR A 823 -33.81 -25.71 49.63
N GLY A 824 -32.77 -24.93 49.30
CA GLY A 824 -32.16 -23.97 50.24
C GLY A 824 -32.89 -22.62 50.36
N PHE A 825 -33.45 -22.10 49.26
CA PHE A 825 -34.15 -20.80 49.25
C PHE A 825 -35.43 -20.83 50.10
N MET A 826 -36.18 -21.93 50.02
CA MET A 826 -37.38 -22.16 50.84
C MET A 826 -37.05 -22.42 52.32
N GLU A 827 -35.89 -23.03 52.61
CA GLU A 827 -35.41 -23.22 53.98
C GLU A 827 -35.08 -21.89 54.66
N LEU A 828 -34.51 -20.92 53.92
CA LEU A 828 -34.19 -19.58 54.41
C LEU A 828 -35.46 -18.75 54.71
N LEU A 829 -36.45 -18.82 53.83
CA LEU A 829 -37.68 -18.01 53.91
C LEU A 829 -38.73 -18.59 54.87
N PHE A 830 -38.90 -19.92 54.90
CA PHE A 830 -39.96 -20.57 55.66
C PHE A 830 -39.46 -21.48 56.80
N ARG A 831 -38.14 -21.73 56.92
CA ARG A 831 -37.55 -22.65 57.92
C ARG A 831 -38.14 -24.07 57.89
N VAL A 832 -38.70 -24.50 56.75
CA VAL A 832 -39.21 -25.86 56.54
C VAL A 832 -38.51 -26.44 55.31
N PRO A 833 -37.90 -27.64 55.41
CA PRO A 833 -37.24 -28.28 54.27
C PRO A 833 -38.31 -28.96 53.41
N ILE A 834 -38.92 -28.20 52.52
CA ILE A 834 -39.86 -28.73 51.51
C ILE A 834 -39.21 -28.53 50.13
N PRO A 835 -38.93 -29.61 49.38
CA PRO A 835 -38.52 -29.49 47.98
C PRO A 835 -39.72 -29.05 47.15
N LEU A 836 -39.73 -27.77 46.76
CA LEU A 836 -40.70 -27.23 45.80
C LEU A 836 -39.97 -26.93 44.48
N PRO A 837 -40.54 -27.30 43.33
CA PRO A 837 -40.05 -26.85 42.04
C PRO A 837 -40.19 -25.33 41.93
N LEU A 838 -39.11 -24.65 41.55
CA LEU A 838 -39.08 -23.23 41.21
C LEU A 838 -38.93 -23.10 39.69
N TYR A 839 -39.73 -22.24 39.09
CA TYR A 839 -39.63 -21.87 37.68
C TYR A 839 -39.08 -20.44 37.62
N THR A 840 -37.89 -20.26 37.07
CA THR A 840 -37.32 -18.96 36.77
C THR A 840 -37.59 -18.65 35.29
N THR A 841 -38.18 -17.50 35.01
CA THR A 841 -38.30 -16.95 33.66
C THR A 841 -37.57 -15.63 33.64
N GLU A 842 -36.74 -15.40 32.64
CA GLU A 842 -36.04 -14.15 32.45
C GLU A 842 -36.14 -13.69 31.00
N GLU A 843 -36.43 -12.41 30.82
CA GLU A 843 -36.44 -11.77 29.51
C GLU A 843 -35.47 -10.60 29.56
N THR A 844 -34.50 -10.56 28.66
CA THR A 844 -33.48 -9.50 28.60
C THR A 844 -33.50 -8.88 27.22
N GLU A 845 -33.70 -7.57 27.16
CA GLU A 845 -33.56 -6.75 25.96
C GLU A 845 -32.37 -5.81 26.17
N ARG A 846 -31.32 -5.97 25.38
CA ARG A 846 -30.11 -5.14 25.45
C ARG A 846 -29.89 -4.42 24.14
N GLU A 847 -29.77 -3.10 24.22
CA GLU A 847 -29.40 -2.23 23.12
C GLU A 847 -28.07 -1.56 23.43
N SER A 848 -27.16 -1.53 22.47
CA SER A 848 -25.86 -0.86 22.57
C SER A 848 -25.61 -0.04 21.33
N THR A 849 -25.11 1.17 21.50
CA THR A 849 -24.77 2.10 20.41
C THR A 849 -23.42 2.71 20.67
N TYR A 850 -22.49 2.52 19.74
CA TYR A 850 -21.20 3.18 19.71
C TYR A 850 -21.19 4.13 18.53
N ALA A 851 -20.86 5.40 18.76
CA ALA A 851 -20.72 6.35 17.67
C ALA A 851 -19.51 7.24 17.90
N GLY A 852 -18.93 7.75 16.83
CA GLY A 852 -17.81 8.65 16.96
C GLY A 852 -17.54 9.44 15.70
N ILE A 853 -16.87 10.57 15.90
CA ILE A 853 -16.23 11.34 14.86
C ILE A 853 -14.78 11.58 15.24
N GLY A 854 -13.87 11.25 14.35
CA GLY A 854 -12.45 11.47 14.49
C GLY A 854 -11.91 12.34 13.35
N TRP A 855 -10.85 13.07 13.66
CA TRP A 855 -10.08 13.91 12.75
C TRP A 855 -8.60 13.63 12.96
N SER A 856 -7.86 13.53 11.86
CA SER A 856 -6.40 13.40 11.87
C SER A 856 -5.79 14.50 11.01
N HIS A 857 -4.69 15.09 11.47
CA HIS A 857 -3.93 16.09 10.75
C HIS A 857 -2.44 15.74 10.74
N THR A 858 -1.84 15.73 9.55
CA THR A 858 -0.39 15.55 9.37
C THR A 858 0.30 16.91 9.22
N PHE A 859 1.19 17.27 10.15
CA PHE A 859 1.93 18.53 10.08
C PHE A 859 3.20 18.44 9.23
N ALA A 860 3.82 17.27 9.22
CA ALA A 860 5.09 16.96 8.55
C ALA A 860 5.30 15.44 8.53
N TYR A 861 6.38 14.97 7.90
CA TYR A 861 6.84 13.59 8.04
C TYR A 861 6.89 13.15 9.52
N GLU A 862 6.25 12.02 9.83
CA GLU A 862 6.15 11.45 11.18
C GLU A 862 5.64 12.44 12.24
N ASN A 863 4.71 13.34 11.88
CA ASN A 863 4.13 14.29 12.82
C ASN A 863 2.61 14.39 12.61
N VAL A 864 1.86 13.66 13.43
CA VAL A 864 0.43 13.44 13.24
C VAL A 864 -0.35 13.66 14.52
N LEU A 865 -1.36 14.53 14.46
CA LEU A 865 -2.30 14.80 15.55
C LEU A 865 -3.66 14.18 15.21
N ASN A 866 -4.15 13.35 16.11
CA ASN A 866 -5.47 12.73 16.07
C ASN A 866 -6.36 13.33 17.17
N GLY A 867 -7.61 13.61 16.82
CA GLY A 867 -8.65 13.98 17.78
C GLY A 867 -9.92 13.18 17.52
N ALA A 868 -10.65 12.84 18.58
CA ALA A 868 -11.92 12.14 18.46
C ALA A 868 -12.94 12.59 19.51
N LEU A 869 -14.21 12.57 19.12
CA LEU A 869 -15.36 12.66 20.00
C LEU A 869 -16.11 11.34 19.90
N LEU A 870 -16.25 10.66 21.03
CA LEU A 870 -16.75 9.30 21.13
C LEU A 870 -17.96 9.26 22.04
N TYR A 871 -18.93 8.45 21.65
CA TYR A 871 -20.17 8.19 22.36
C TYR A 871 -20.37 6.68 22.49
N SER A 872 -20.77 6.25 23.68
CA SER A 872 -21.24 4.90 23.96
C SER A 872 -22.54 4.98 24.75
N GLY A 873 -23.59 4.32 24.27
CA GLY A 873 -24.87 4.21 24.96
C GLY A 873 -25.24 2.75 25.10
N SER A 874 -25.58 2.30 26.30
CA SER A 874 -26.09 0.96 26.56
C SER A 874 -27.38 1.06 27.35
N LYS A 875 -28.40 0.35 26.89
CA LYS A 875 -29.67 0.19 27.59
C LYS A 875 -29.94 -1.30 27.75
N SER A 876 -30.27 -1.71 28.95
CA SER A 876 -30.66 -3.09 29.26
C SER A 876 -31.96 -3.05 30.03
N ASN A 877 -32.92 -3.85 29.60
CA ASN A 877 -34.16 -4.08 30.31
C ASN A 877 -34.26 -5.57 30.60
N THR A 878 -34.24 -5.93 31.88
CA THR A 878 -34.28 -7.32 32.33
C THR A 878 -35.51 -7.52 33.18
N ASN A 879 -36.31 -8.53 32.85
CA ASN A 879 -37.48 -8.92 33.63
C ASN A 879 -37.30 -10.36 34.10
N SER A 880 -37.10 -10.55 35.40
CA SER A 880 -36.90 -11.85 36.03
C SER A 880 -38.11 -12.22 36.90
N ALA A 881 -38.83 -13.26 36.50
CA ALA A 881 -39.91 -13.87 37.26
C ALA A 881 -39.43 -15.18 37.92
N LEU A 882 -39.86 -15.39 39.17
CA LEU A 882 -39.70 -16.64 39.89
C LEU A 882 -41.10 -17.11 40.30
N ASP A 883 -41.50 -18.28 39.84
CA ASP A 883 -42.75 -18.92 40.16
C ASP A 883 -42.51 -20.20 40.97
N VAL A 884 -43.40 -20.50 41.92
CA VAL A 884 -43.29 -21.67 42.79
C VAL A 884 -44.41 -22.65 42.44
N ASP A 885 -44.08 -23.92 42.20
CA ASP A 885 -45.07 -24.98 42.08
C ASP A 885 -45.40 -25.58 43.44
N LEU A 886 -46.65 -25.42 43.87
CA LEU A 886 -47.18 -25.88 45.15
C LEU A 886 -47.90 -27.24 45.08
N ASP A 887 -48.00 -27.89 43.91
CA ASP A 887 -48.64 -29.21 43.78
C ASP A 887 -48.07 -30.27 44.75
N PRO A 888 -46.74 -30.35 44.99
CA PRO A 888 -46.16 -31.33 45.93
C PRO A 888 -46.63 -31.18 47.38
N VAL A 889 -47.19 -30.03 47.77
CA VAL A 889 -47.54 -29.70 49.16
C VAL A 889 -49.05 -29.69 49.41
N PHE A 890 -49.85 -29.25 48.44
CA PHE A 890 -51.27 -28.96 48.70
C PHE A 890 -52.28 -29.88 47.99
N ILE A 891 -51.94 -30.48 46.84
CA ILE A 891 -52.96 -31.10 45.98
C ILE A 891 -52.58 -32.55 45.59
N GLY A 892 -51.30 -32.87 45.38
CA GLY A 892 -50.81 -34.24 45.17
C GLY A 892 -51.47 -34.97 43.99
N ARG A 893 -51.93 -34.23 42.97
CA ARG A 893 -52.70 -34.77 41.83
C ARG A 893 -51.92 -34.88 40.53
N GLY A 894 -50.64 -34.47 40.50
CA GLY A 894 -49.82 -34.51 39.30
C GLY A 894 -50.23 -33.44 38.28
N VAL A 895 -50.72 -32.29 38.76
CA VAL A 895 -51.09 -31.13 37.94
C VAL A 895 -50.44 -29.90 38.58
N PRO A 896 -49.48 -29.22 37.91
CA PRO A 896 -48.73 -28.11 38.51
C PRO A 896 -49.65 -27.03 39.05
N PHE A 897 -49.41 -26.57 40.28
CA PHE A 897 -50.10 -25.43 40.89
C PHE A 897 -49.11 -24.30 41.09
N ILE A 898 -48.81 -23.62 39.98
CA ILE A 898 -47.79 -22.57 39.87
C ILE A 898 -48.36 -21.24 40.38
N ILE A 899 -47.67 -20.60 41.33
CA ILE A 899 -48.00 -19.27 41.84
C ILE A 899 -46.83 -18.32 41.59
N PRO A 900 -47.07 -17.11 41.05
CA PRO A 900 -46.05 -16.08 40.94
C PRO A 900 -45.50 -15.69 42.30
N PHE A 901 -44.20 -15.88 42.51
CA PHE A 901 -43.54 -15.62 43.77
C PHE A 901 -42.84 -14.27 43.77
N THR A 902 -41.93 -14.03 42.82
CA THR A 902 -41.33 -12.71 42.61
C THR A 902 -41.32 -12.33 41.14
N ASN A 903 -41.49 -11.05 40.84
CA ASN A 903 -41.17 -10.49 39.54
C ASN A 903 -40.32 -9.23 39.73
N VAL A 904 -39.14 -9.19 39.13
CA VAL A 904 -38.19 -8.09 39.22
C VAL A 904 -37.94 -7.56 37.82
N THR A 905 -38.26 -6.30 37.59
CA THR A 905 -37.92 -5.58 36.36
C THR A 905 -36.79 -4.61 36.68
N GLN A 906 -35.69 -4.71 35.96
CA GLN A 906 -34.51 -3.88 36.10
C GLN A 906 -34.23 -3.21 34.76
N GLU A 907 -34.30 -1.88 34.74
CA GLU A 907 -33.89 -1.06 33.60
C GLU A 907 -32.56 -0.38 33.95
N THR A 908 -31.51 -0.65 33.19
CA THR A 908 -30.20 -0.03 33.34
C THR A 908 -29.84 0.72 32.07
N GLU A 909 -29.52 2.01 32.20
CA GLU A 909 -29.07 2.86 31.10
C GLU A 909 -27.71 3.47 31.46
N SER A 910 -26.76 3.40 30.54
CA SER A 910 -25.44 4.02 30.68
C SER A 910 -25.10 4.78 29.40
N GLN A 911 -24.68 6.03 29.54
CA GLN A 911 -24.25 6.88 28.43
C GLN A 911 -22.88 7.47 28.77
N THR A 912 -21.92 7.30 27.87
CA THR A 912 -20.55 7.78 28.04
C THR A 912 -20.17 8.69 26.89
N TYR A 913 -19.58 9.83 27.22
CA TYR A 913 -19.08 10.81 26.27
C TYR A 913 -17.60 11.04 26.54
N ILE A 914 -16.73 10.85 25.54
CA ILE A 914 -15.29 11.08 25.67
C ILE A 914 -14.78 11.96 24.53
N GLY A 915 -14.02 13.00 24.89
CA GLY A 915 -13.13 13.69 23.97
C GLY A 915 -11.71 13.18 24.12
N ALA A 916 -11.05 12.87 23.01
CA ALA A 916 -9.69 12.35 22.96
C ALA A 916 -8.81 13.19 22.04
N LEU A 917 -7.55 13.41 22.46
CA LEU A 917 -6.48 13.99 21.66
C LEU A 917 -5.22 13.14 21.81
N SER A 918 -4.60 12.79 20.70
CA SER A 918 -3.37 11.98 20.63
C SER A 918 -2.42 12.59 19.60
N HIS A 919 -1.14 12.74 19.96
CA HIS A 919 -0.12 13.28 19.08
C HIS A 919 1.05 12.32 19.00
N SER A 920 1.44 11.99 17.76
CA SER A 920 2.58 11.12 17.46
C SER A 920 3.65 11.93 16.72
N ILE A 921 4.89 11.89 17.21
CA ILE A 921 6.04 12.60 16.62
C ILE A 921 7.24 11.66 16.53
N GLY A 922 7.78 11.49 15.33
CA GLY A 922 9.06 10.82 15.06
C GLY A 922 10.24 11.78 15.17
N ALA A 923 11.33 11.30 15.75
CA ALA A 923 12.56 12.04 15.97
C ALA A 923 13.77 11.10 15.84
N GLY A 924 14.04 10.63 14.61
CA GLY A 924 15.07 9.63 14.35
C GLY A 924 14.67 8.29 14.98
N PRO A 925 15.49 7.67 15.85
CA PRO A 925 15.18 6.37 16.44
C PRO A 925 14.07 6.41 17.52
N LEU A 926 13.50 7.59 17.80
CA LEU A 926 12.48 7.77 18.84
C LEU A 926 11.16 8.19 18.23
N THR A 927 10.09 7.48 18.57
CA THR A 927 8.71 7.90 18.31
C THR A 927 8.01 8.19 19.63
N PHE A 928 7.58 9.44 19.80
CA PHE A 928 6.83 9.90 20.97
C PHE A 928 5.34 9.87 20.66
N ARG A 929 4.55 9.18 21.48
CA ARG A 929 3.09 9.18 21.43
C ARG A 929 2.54 9.67 22.75
N TYR A 930 1.77 10.74 22.76
CA TYR A 930 1.18 11.24 24.00
C TYR A 930 -0.21 11.79 23.75
N GLY A 931 -1.06 11.70 24.77
CA GLY A 931 -2.45 12.09 24.61
C GLY A 931 -3.18 12.28 25.92
N ILE A 932 -4.36 12.87 25.79
CA ILE A 932 -5.31 13.09 26.86
C ILE A 932 -6.70 12.70 26.38
N GLU A 933 -7.46 12.10 27.28
CA GLU A 933 -8.85 11.75 27.10
C GLU A 933 -9.62 12.21 28.32
N GLY A 934 -10.80 12.78 28.09
CA GLY A 934 -11.61 13.32 29.17
C GLY A 934 -13.09 13.32 28.79
N GLY A 935 -13.93 13.12 29.80
CA GLY A 935 -15.36 13.12 29.62
C GLY A 935 -16.08 12.60 30.85
N TRP A 936 -17.28 12.07 30.66
CA TRP A 936 -18.12 11.60 31.76
C TRP A 936 -19.01 10.44 31.32
N MET A 937 -19.46 9.66 32.30
CA MET A 937 -20.41 8.58 32.16
C MET A 937 -21.60 8.85 33.07
N ASP A 938 -22.79 8.94 32.49
CA ASP A 938 -24.05 8.99 33.22
C ASP A 938 -24.65 7.58 33.22
N ALA A 939 -24.86 7.01 34.40
CA ALA A 939 -25.47 5.69 34.57
C ALA A 939 -26.72 5.81 35.46
N SER A 940 -27.79 5.15 35.06
CA SER A 940 -29.01 5.03 35.85
C SER A 940 -29.48 3.60 35.89
N SER A 941 -29.99 3.18 37.05
CA SER A 941 -30.61 1.87 37.23
C SER A 941 -31.92 2.05 37.98
N THR A 942 -32.99 1.49 37.43
CA THR A 942 -34.32 1.46 38.04
C THR A 942 -34.70 0.01 38.27
N VAL A 943 -35.01 -0.36 39.51
CA VAL A 943 -35.40 -1.70 39.91
C VAL A 943 -36.80 -1.66 40.52
N ASP A 944 -37.71 -2.39 39.88
CA ASP A 944 -39.08 -2.61 40.34
C ASP A 944 -39.25 -4.07 40.73
N ALA A 945 -39.53 -4.33 42.00
CA ALA A 945 -39.72 -5.70 42.51
C ALA A 945 -41.15 -5.92 43.01
N THR A 946 -41.73 -7.06 42.66
CA THR A 946 -43.04 -7.51 43.12
C THR A 946 -42.86 -8.83 43.84
N LEU A 947 -43.32 -8.96 45.08
CA LEU A 947 -43.25 -10.20 45.88
C LEU A 947 -44.67 -10.62 46.26
N LEU A 948 -45.09 -11.83 45.88
CA LEU A 948 -46.42 -12.38 46.14
C LEU A 948 -47.56 -11.43 45.71
N GLY A 949 -47.37 -10.71 44.59
CA GLY A 949 -48.32 -9.72 44.07
C GLY A 949 -48.33 -8.38 44.80
N LEU A 950 -47.44 -8.14 45.77
CA LEU A 950 -47.22 -6.85 46.42
C LEU A 950 -46.01 -6.14 45.79
N THR A 951 -46.23 -4.96 45.22
CA THR A 951 -45.17 -4.15 44.61
C THR A 951 -44.36 -3.42 45.70
N ALA A 952 -43.05 -3.61 45.69
CA ALA A 952 -42.10 -2.84 46.50
C ALA A 952 -41.95 -1.42 45.92
N PRO A 953 -41.45 -0.45 46.71
CA PRO A 953 -41.09 0.86 46.17
C PRO A 953 -40.02 0.72 45.08
N THR A 954 -40.21 1.42 43.95
CA THR A 954 -39.19 1.54 42.89
C THR A 954 -37.89 2.08 43.48
N ASP A 955 -36.80 1.35 43.29
CA ASP A 955 -35.46 1.81 43.62
C ASP A 955 -34.82 2.42 42.37
N ARG A 956 -34.36 3.66 42.46
CA ARG A 956 -33.73 4.37 41.33
C ARG A 956 -32.41 4.94 41.80
N THR A 957 -31.35 4.52 41.15
CA THR A 957 -29.99 5.03 41.34
C THR A 957 -29.56 5.78 40.09
N GLU A 958 -28.98 6.95 40.24
CA GLU A 958 -28.39 7.75 39.17
C GLU A 958 -27.02 8.18 39.63
N ASN A 959 -26.01 7.87 38.83
CA ASN A 959 -24.62 8.20 39.11
C ASN A 959 -23.99 8.87 37.89
N THR A 960 -23.19 9.90 38.13
CA THR A 960 -22.31 10.50 37.10
C THR A 960 -20.86 10.29 37.52
N ILE A 961 -20.06 9.73 36.63
CA ILE A 961 -18.62 9.47 36.84
C ILE A 961 -17.82 10.30 35.83
N ASP A 962 -17.02 11.23 36.33
CA ASP A 962 -16.03 11.96 35.53
C ASP A 962 -14.84 11.05 35.21
N ILE A 963 -14.41 11.08 33.95
CA ILE A 963 -13.34 10.23 33.41
C ILE A 963 -12.22 11.12 32.90
N GLY A 964 -10.99 10.85 33.33
CA GLY A 964 -9.78 11.47 32.81
C GLY A 964 -8.68 10.44 32.61
N ARG A 965 -8.02 10.46 31.45
CA ARG A 965 -6.86 9.62 31.14
C ARG A 965 -5.80 10.45 30.42
N GLY A 966 -4.56 10.34 30.86
CA GLY A 966 -3.41 10.94 30.18
C GLY A 966 -2.32 9.91 29.99
N TYR A 967 -1.58 9.97 28.89
CA TYR A 967 -0.50 9.03 28.65
C TYR A 967 0.67 9.67 27.90
N ILE A 968 1.85 9.12 28.16
CA ILE A 968 3.07 9.35 27.38
C ILE A 968 3.66 7.97 27.09
N ASP A 969 4.00 7.73 25.85
CA ASP A 969 4.58 6.52 25.33
C ASP A 969 5.74 6.84 24.38
N VAL A 970 6.80 6.05 24.47
CA VAL A 970 8.02 6.23 23.67
C VAL A 970 8.44 4.89 23.10
N LEU A 971 8.31 4.75 21.79
CA LEU A 971 8.90 3.67 21.02
C LEU A 971 10.33 4.06 20.61
N HIS A 972 11.29 3.19 20.89
CA HIS A 972 12.72 3.43 20.68
C HIS A 972 13.32 2.31 19.85
N GLU A 973 13.70 2.63 18.62
CA GLU A 973 14.44 1.75 17.71
C GLU A 973 15.95 1.88 17.97
N ILE A 974 16.45 1.10 18.93
CA ILE A 974 17.85 1.18 19.39
C ILE A 974 18.79 0.69 18.27
N THR A 975 18.42 -0.41 17.63
CA THR A 975 19.03 -0.95 16.41
C THR A 975 17.92 -1.59 15.56
N PRO A 976 18.18 -1.95 14.28
CA PRO A 976 17.20 -2.68 13.46
C PRO A 976 16.68 -3.98 14.09
N ASP A 977 17.47 -4.57 14.99
CA ASP A 977 17.19 -5.84 15.67
C ASP A 977 16.80 -5.66 17.16
N LEU A 978 16.72 -4.43 17.68
CA LEU A 978 16.44 -4.16 19.09
C LEU A 978 15.53 -2.93 19.25
N LYS A 979 14.30 -3.17 19.73
CA LYS A 979 13.30 -2.14 20.01
C LYS A 979 12.94 -2.13 21.50
N GLY A 980 12.76 -0.95 22.07
CA GLY A 980 12.22 -0.75 23.40
C GLY A 980 10.97 0.12 23.34
N GLU A 981 10.01 -0.10 24.24
CA GLU A 981 8.83 0.77 24.37
C GLU A 981 8.57 1.06 25.84
N TYR A 982 8.29 2.32 26.16
CA TYR A 982 8.13 2.79 27.54
C TYR A 982 6.93 3.72 27.62
N ALA A 983 5.92 3.33 28.38
CA ALA A 983 4.70 4.10 28.54
C ALA A 983 4.34 4.32 30.01
N LEU A 984 3.70 5.44 30.27
CA LEU A 984 3.08 5.76 31.55
C LEU A 984 1.70 6.33 31.30
N PHE A 985 0.70 5.65 31.84
CA PHE A 985 -0.69 6.08 31.81
C PHE A 985 -1.09 6.58 33.20
N ALA A 986 -1.90 7.64 33.23
CA ALA A 986 -2.50 8.20 34.42
C ALA A 986 -4.01 8.23 34.23
N THR A 987 -4.73 7.50 35.06
CA THR A 987 -6.20 7.38 34.99
C THR A 987 -6.81 8.01 36.24
N ARG A 988 -7.84 8.84 36.07
CA ARG A 988 -8.66 9.43 37.13
C ARG A 988 -10.14 9.14 36.86
N LEU A 989 -10.83 8.58 37.85
CA LEU A 989 -12.29 8.39 37.85
C LEU A 989 -12.86 9.03 39.12
N GLU A 990 -13.86 9.90 39.01
CA GLU A 990 -14.42 10.65 40.14
C GLU A 990 -15.95 10.77 40.03
N GLY A 991 -16.70 10.32 41.04
CA GLY A 991 -18.18 10.39 41.05
C GLY A 991 -18.85 9.35 41.96
N ASP A 992 -19.98 9.69 42.61
CA ASP A 992 -20.78 8.85 43.53
C ASP A 992 -20.04 7.73 44.28
N GLY A 993 -19.08 8.13 45.14
CA GLY A 993 -18.32 7.20 45.99
C GLY A 993 -17.09 6.57 45.32
N ILE A 994 -16.81 6.90 44.06
CA ILE A 994 -15.62 6.54 43.31
C ILE A 994 -14.65 7.74 43.32
N ASP A 995 -13.44 7.56 43.84
CA ASP A 995 -12.30 8.48 43.69
C ASP A 995 -11.06 7.63 43.45
N ILE A 996 -10.73 7.45 42.18
CA ILE A 996 -9.64 6.59 41.73
C ILE A 996 -8.64 7.46 41.01
N SER A 997 -7.38 7.36 41.42
CA SER A 997 -6.25 7.97 40.72
C SER A 997 -5.13 6.95 40.67
N ARG A 998 -4.74 6.52 39.46
CA ARG A 998 -3.80 5.43 39.28
C ARG A 998 -2.77 5.75 38.21
N LEU A 999 -1.55 5.30 38.47
CA LEU A 999 -0.49 5.21 37.47
C LEU A 999 -0.37 3.77 36.97
N GLU A 1000 -0.31 3.64 35.66
CA GLU A 1000 -0.32 2.40 34.91
C GLU A 1000 0.93 2.37 34.01
N PRO A 1001 2.09 1.97 34.57
CA PRO A 1001 3.31 1.87 33.79
C PRO A 1001 3.23 0.69 32.83
N ARG A 1002 3.81 0.86 31.65
CA ARG A 1002 4.03 -0.21 30.69
C ARG A 1002 5.45 -0.12 30.14
N PHE A 1003 6.10 -1.24 29.96
CA PHE A 1003 7.42 -1.28 29.34
C PHE A 1003 7.62 -2.57 28.58
N GLY A 1004 8.35 -2.51 27.48
CA GLY A 1004 8.65 -3.68 26.67
C GLY A 1004 10.02 -3.61 26.01
N LEU A 1005 10.53 -4.78 25.68
CA LEU A 1005 11.74 -4.98 24.91
C LEU A 1005 11.50 -6.05 23.85
N ALA A 1006 11.91 -5.80 22.62
CA ALA A 1006 11.87 -6.72 21.51
C ALA A 1006 13.27 -6.84 20.90
N TRP A 1007 13.74 -8.06 20.72
CA TRP A 1007 15.09 -8.36 20.27
C TRP A 1007 15.09 -9.49 19.24
N ALA A 1008 15.76 -9.28 18.11
CA ALA A 1008 16.00 -10.28 17.09
C ALA A 1008 17.46 -10.79 17.20
N PRO A 1009 17.73 -11.85 17.98
CA PRO A 1009 19.10 -12.37 18.17
C PRO A 1009 19.69 -13.00 16.91
N VAL A 1010 18.81 -13.51 16.04
CA VAL A 1010 19.11 -14.20 14.80
C VAL A 1010 18.03 -13.81 13.80
N GLN A 1011 18.38 -13.77 12.51
CA GLN A 1011 17.45 -13.46 11.44
C GLN A 1011 16.18 -14.34 11.51
N ASN A 1012 15.01 -13.71 11.33
CA ASN A 1012 13.68 -14.31 11.41
C ASN A 1012 13.25 -14.89 12.78
N HIS A 1013 13.95 -14.53 13.85
CA HIS A 1013 13.55 -14.85 15.22
C HIS A 1013 13.31 -13.55 16.00
N TRP A 1014 12.22 -13.48 16.76
CA TRP A 1014 11.89 -12.32 17.59
C TRP A 1014 11.56 -12.77 19.01
N LEU A 1015 12.31 -12.22 19.97
CA LEU A 1015 12.06 -12.37 21.41
C LEU A 1015 11.47 -11.08 21.93
N ARG A 1016 10.30 -11.16 22.56
CA ARG A 1016 9.58 -10.01 23.09
C ARG A 1016 9.24 -10.25 24.55
N ALA A 1017 9.39 -9.20 25.35
CA ALA A 1017 9.02 -9.19 26.75
C ALA A 1017 8.35 -7.87 27.09
N ALA A 1018 7.25 -7.90 27.83
CA ALA A 1018 6.57 -6.70 28.28
C ALA A 1018 6.00 -6.87 29.70
N PHE A 1019 5.89 -5.75 30.40
CA PHE A 1019 5.08 -5.59 31.58
C PHE A 1019 4.02 -4.53 31.32
N MET A 1020 2.77 -4.77 31.74
CA MET A 1020 1.66 -3.84 31.55
C MET A 1020 0.76 -3.87 32.80
N ARG A 1021 0.50 -2.70 33.37
CA ARG A 1021 -0.62 -2.50 34.29
C ARG A 1021 -1.81 -1.92 33.53
N GLN A 1022 -3.00 -2.50 33.71
CA GLN A 1022 -4.23 -2.05 33.07
C GLN A 1022 -5.38 -1.99 34.09
N SER A 1023 -6.16 -0.91 34.07
CA SER A 1023 -7.34 -0.74 34.93
C SER A 1023 -8.63 -1.12 34.22
N PHE A 1024 -9.76 -0.86 34.89
CA PHE A 1024 -11.12 -0.90 34.34
C PHE A 1024 -11.22 -0.38 32.90
N ASP A 1025 -11.82 -1.20 32.03
CA ASP A 1025 -12.20 -0.80 30.68
C ASP A 1025 -13.54 -0.06 30.73
N ILE A 1026 -13.57 1.14 30.19
CA ILE A 1026 -14.73 2.04 30.19
C ILE A 1026 -15.73 1.63 29.09
N GLY A 1027 -15.38 0.64 28.24
CA GLY A 1027 -16.26 0.14 27.19
C GLY A 1027 -16.49 1.14 26.07
N ILE A 1028 -15.54 2.06 25.84
CA ILE A 1028 -15.55 3.04 24.76
C ILE A 1028 -14.18 3.04 24.07
N PRO A 1029 -14.10 3.25 22.74
CA PRO A 1029 -12.82 3.24 22.04
C PRO A 1029 -11.85 4.30 22.57
N THR A 1030 -10.55 4.10 22.37
CA THR A 1030 -9.50 5.02 22.82
C THR A 1030 -8.52 5.36 21.69
N LEU A 1031 -7.91 6.55 21.76
CA LEU A 1031 -6.77 6.89 20.88
C LEU A 1031 -5.43 6.55 21.51
N ALA A 1032 -5.42 5.91 22.69
CA ALA A 1032 -4.21 5.50 23.36
C ALA A 1032 -3.68 4.16 22.83
N PRO A 1033 -2.36 3.90 22.92
CA PRO A 1033 -1.80 2.59 22.58
C PRO A 1033 -2.41 1.47 23.44
N ILE A 1034 -2.85 0.38 22.79
CA ILE A 1034 -3.53 -0.75 23.47
C ILE A 1034 -2.58 -1.89 23.90
N GLY A 1035 -1.35 -1.92 23.37
CA GLY A 1035 -0.33 -2.92 23.66
C GLY A 1035 1.07 -2.32 23.70
N VAL A 1036 2.09 -3.18 23.81
CA VAL A 1036 3.52 -2.79 23.87
C VAL A 1036 4.34 -3.72 22.98
N LEU A 1037 5.03 -3.19 21.97
CA LEU A 1037 5.81 -3.93 20.96
C LEU A 1037 5.01 -5.07 20.32
N GLY A 1038 3.73 -4.76 20.06
CA GLY A 1038 2.72 -5.68 19.60
C GLY A 1038 2.13 -6.56 20.71
N LEU A 1039 2.77 -6.79 21.86
CA LEU A 1039 2.21 -7.66 22.91
C LEU A 1039 0.92 -7.06 23.50
N GLN A 1040 -0.11 -7.88 23.62
CA GLN A 1040 -1.39 -7.55 24.25
C GLN A 1040 -1.66 -8.54 25.39
N ALA A 1041 -2.16 -8.02 26.51
CA ALA A 1041 -2.60 -8.84 27.63
C ALA A 1041 -4.02 -9.36 27.41
N ASN A 1042 -4.36 -10.53 28.00
CA ASN A 1042 -5.75 -10.93 28.12
C ASN A 1042 -6.51 -9.91 28.98
N GLN A 1043 -7.70 -9.52 28.56
CA GLN A 1043 -8.56 -8.66 29.36
C GLN A 1043 -9.49 -9.46 30.26
N PHE A 1044 -9.72 -8.93 31.45
CA PHE A 1044 -10.68 -9.41 32.42
C PHE A 1044 -11.62 -8.25 32.76
N SER A 1045 -12.88 -8.56 33.06
CA SER A 1045 -13.81 -7.57 33.59
C SER A 1045 -13.30 -7.13 34.97
N ALA A 1046 -12.63 -5.98 35.05
CA ALA A 1046 -12.25 -5.40 36.33
C ALA A 1046 -13.44 -4.63 36.89
N ASN A 1047 -13.56 -4.52 38.21
CA ASN A 1047 -14.42 -3.50 38.80
C ASN A 1047 -13.76 -2.12 38.64
N PRO A 1048 -14.46 -0.99 38.87
CA PRO A 1048 -13.86 0.34 38.74
C PRO A 1048 -12.55 0.50 39.53
N GLN A 1049 -12.45 -0.11 40.72
CA GLN A 1049 -11.24 -0.10 41.56
C GLN A 1049 -10.22 -1.19 41.21
N GLY A 1050 -10.54 -2.11 40.31
CA GLY A 1050 -9.67 -3.21 39.91
C GLY A 1050 -8.57 -2.84 38.92
N TYR A 1051 -7.55 -3.68 38.87
CA TYR A 1051 -6.48 -3.63 37.87
C TYR A 1051 -5.84 -5.00 37.65
N THR A 1052 -5.16 -5.15 36.53
CA THR A 1052 -4.38 -6.33 36.17
C THR A 1052 -2.93 -5.94 35.94
N ASP A 1053 -2.01 -6.67 36.55
CA ASP A 1053 -0.57 -6.61 36.24
C ASP A 1053 -0.19 -7.81 35.38
N THR A 1054 0.31 -7.56 34.18
CA THR A 1054 0.66 -8.61 33.22
C THR A 1054 2.15 -8.58 32.91
N VAL A 1055 2.82 -9.72 33.02
CA VAL A 1055 4.14 -9.98 32.40
C VAL A 1055 3.90 -10.89 31.20
N ALA A 1056 4.26 -10.43 30.01
CA ALA A 1056 4.11 -11.20 28.77
C ALA A 1056 5.47 -11.44 28.11
N LEU A 1057 5.72 -12.68 27.70
CA LEU A 1057 6.89 -13.09 26.93
C LEU A 1057 6.41 -13.78 25.64
N GLN A 1058 7.07 -13.50 24.52
CA GLN A 1058 6.80 -14.17 23.26
C GLN A 1058 8.10 -14.46 22.51
N TRP A 1059 8.21 -15.66 21.94
CA TRP A 1059 9.28 -16.05 21.05
C TRP A 1059 8.70 -16.56 19.73
N ASP A 1060 8.87 -15.79 18.68
CA ASP A 1060 8.54 -16.18 17.31
C ASP A 1060 9.80 -16.62 16.58
N ALA A 1061 9.71 -17.74 15.87
CA ALA A 1061 10.84 -18.34 15.17
C ALA A 1061 10.40 -18.96 13.85
N GLU A 1062 10.92 -18.41 12.75
CA GLU A 1062 10.87 -19.08 11.45
C GLU A 1062 12.12 -19.94 11.26
N TRP A 1063 11.93 -21.25 11.25
CA TRP A 1063 13.02 -22.22 11.13
C TRP A 1063 13.38 -22.54 9.68
N THR A 1064 12.37 -22.53 8.80
CA THR A 1064 12.49 -22.76 7.36
C THR A 1064 11.42 -21.95 6.62
N ASP A 1065 11.50 -21.89 5.29
CA ASP A 1065 10.48 -21.32 4.42
C ASP A 1065 9.10 -22.00 4.53
N ARG A 1066 9.00 -23.13 5.24
CA ARG A 1066 7.77 -23.91 5.44
C ARG A 1066 7.44 -24.24 6.90
N PHE A 1067 8.22 -23.76 7.88
CA PHE A 1067 8.01 -24.11 9.28
C PHE A 1067 8.29 -22.93 10.22
N PHE A 1068 7.27 -22.59 10.99
CA PHE A 1068 7.27 -21.49 11.96
C PHE A 1068 6.73 -21.96 13.31
N THR A 1069 7.26 -21.40 14.39
CA THR A 1069 6.72 -21.60 15.75
C THR A 1069 6.59 -20.30 16.50
N SER A 1070 5.57 -20.19 17.34
CA SER A 1070 5.40 -19.12 18.33
C SER A 1070 5.24 -19.72 19.72
N VAL A 1071 6.00 -19.22 20.68
CA VAL A 1071 5.91 -19.58 22.09
C VAL A 1071 5.49 -18.34 22.88
N GLU A 1072 4.32 -18.38 23.51
CA GLU A 1072 3.78 -17.30 24.32
C GLU A 1072 3.76 -17.71 25.80
N TYR A 1073 4.13 -16.81 26.71
CA TYR A 1073 3.92 -16.97 28.14
C TYR A 1073 3.36 -15.67 28.73
N GLN A 1074 2.33 -15.77 29.56
CA GLN A 1074 1.77 -14.63 30.28
C GLN A 1074 1.53 -14.99 31.74
N HIS A 1075 1.99 -14.14 32.64
CA HIS A 1075 1.64 -14.15 34.05
C HIS A 1075 0.77 -12.92 34.34
N GLN A 1076 -0.42 -13.12 34.90
CA GLN A 1076 -1.36 -12.04 35.21
C GLN A 1076 -1.76 -12.11 36.68
N GLU A 1077 -1.50 -11.03 37.43
CA GLU A 1077 -2.09 -10.81 38.75
C GLU A 1077 -3.35 -9.95 38.61
N LEU A 1078 -4.49 -10.50 39.05
CA LEU A 1078 -5.81 -9.90 38.94
C LEU A 1078 -6.23 -9.32 40.30
N HIS A 1079 -6.66 -8.07 40.31
CA HIS A 1079 -7.14 -7.36 41.50
C HIS A 1079 -8.54 -6.80 41.26
N ASP A 1080 -9.48 -7.13 42.15
CA ASP A 1080 -10.86 -6.67 42.14
C ASP A 1080 -11.51 -6.79 40.74
N PHE A 1081 -11.64 -8.03 40.30
CA PHE A 1081 -12.14 -8.41 38.98
C PHE A 1081 -13.38 -9.27 39.09
N ALA A 1082 -13.99 -9.59 37.96
CA ALA A 1082 -15.15 -10.42 37.87
C ALA A 1082 -15.02 -11.47 36.75
N ILE A 1083 -15.59 -12.66 36.99
CA ILE A 1083 -15.70 -13.72 35.99
C ILE A 1083 -17.16 -13.83 35.55
N ASP A 1084 -17.42 -13.65 34.26
CA ASP A 1084 -18.77 -13.72 33.71
C ASP A 1084 -19.26 -15.18 33.61
N PHE A 1085 -20.52 -15.43 33.98
CA PHE A 1085 -21.12 -16.75 33.84
C PHE A 1085 -21.62 -17.02 32.39
N PRO A 1086 -21.59 -18.30 31.92
CA PRO A 1086 -21.89 -18.69 30.53
C PRO A 1086 -23.29 -18.40 29.98
N LEU A 1087 -24.27 -18.15 30.85
CA LEU A 1087 -25.68 -18.11 30.48
C LEU A 1087 -26.00 -16.71 29.95
N ILE A 1088 -26.10 -16.58 28.63
CA ILE A 1088 -26.29 -15.31 27.87
C ILE A 1088 -27.56 -14.53 28.30
N SER A 1089 -28.42 -15.14 29.10
CA SER A 1089 -29.78 -14.69 29.42
C SER A 1089 -30.07 -14.63 30.93
N LEU A 1090 -29.03 -14.55 31.77
CA LEU A 1090 -29.14 -14.06 33.15
C LEU A 1090 -28.72 -12.58 33.18
N PRO A 1091 -29.13 -11.77 34.18
CA PRO A 1091 -28.96 -10.33 34.13
C PRO A 1091 -27.47 -10.02 34.17
N SER A 1092 -27.15 -8.82 33.70
CA SER A 1092 -25.86 -8.15 33.71
C SER A 1092 -25.18 -8.00 35.10
N ASP A 1093 -25.57 -8.75 36.12
CA ASP A 1093 -25.04 -8.73 37.49
C ASP A 1093 -24.65 -10.13 38.02
N THR A 1094 -24.67 -11.18 37.17
CA THR A 1094 -24.13 -12.51 37.52
C THR A 1094 -22.71 -12.69 37.00
N SER A 1095 -21.83 -11.75 37.32
CA SER A 1095 -20.41 -12.01 37.34
C SER A 1095 -20.03 -12.49 38.76
N LEU A 1096 -19.00 -13.33 38.88
CA LEU A 1096 -18.41 -13.66 40.16
C LEU A 1096 -17.38 -12.59 40.51
N PRO A 1097 -17.68 -11.61 41.38
CA PRO A 1097 -16.66 -10.69 41.84
C PRO A 1097 -15.63 -11.44 42.68
N ILE A 1098 -14.37 -11.30 42.33
CA ILE A 1098 -13.23 -11.91 43.00
C ILE A 1098 -12.22 -10.81 43.31
N SER A 1099 -11.88 -10.64 44.59
CA SER A 1099 -10.97 -9.58 45.03
C SER A 1099 -9.52 -9.81 44.57
N ARG A 1100 -9.09 -11.06 44.42
CA ARG A 1100 -7.73 -11.39 43.97
C ARG A 1100 -7.61 -12.75 43.29
N GLY A 1101 -6.85 -12.82 42.20
CA GLY A 1101 -6.51 -14.06 41.51
C GLY A 1101 -5.19 -13.96 40.75
N SER A 1102 -4.68 -15.09 40.26
CA SER A 1102 -3.54 -15.10 39.35
C SER A 1102 -3.68 -16.18 38.28
N ILE A 1103 -3.11 -15.93 37.11
CA ILE A 1103 -3.11 -16.86 35.99
C ILE A 1103 -1.71 -16.89 35.37
N ASP A 1104 -1.14 -18.09 35.26
CA ASP A 1104 0.07 -18.41 34.51
C ASP A 1104 -0.32 -19.21 33.27
N ARG A 1105 -0.04 -18.66 32.08
CA ARG A 1105 -0.35 -19.28 30.80
C ARG A 1105 0.93 -19.47 30.00
N ALA A 1106 1.12 -20.66 29.43
CA ALA A 1106 2.11 -20.92 28.41
C ALA A 1106 1.43 -21.54 27.17
N ALA A 1107 1.72 -21.05 25.97
CA ALA A 1107 1.21 -21.61 24.73
C ALA A 1107 2.31 -21.79 23.69
N VAL A 1108 2.20 -22.85 22.90
CA VAL A 1108 3.09 -23.13 21.78
C VAL A 1108 2.23 -23.36 20.54
N THR A 1109 2.46 -22.56 19.51
CA THR A 1109 1.86 -22.71 18.19
C THR A 1109 2.91 -23.11 17.18
N ALA A 1110 2.60 -24.08 16.32
CA ALA A 1110 3.42 -24.51 15.20
C ALA A 1110 2.60 -24.38 13.90
N ASN A 1111 3.19 -23.72 12.91
CA ASN A 1111 2.63 -23.58 11.56
C ASN A 1111 3.54 -24.25 10.54
N VAL A 1112 2.96 -25.12 9.70
CA VAL A 1112 3.69 -25.89 8.68
C VAL A 1112 2.99 -25.73 7.33
N VAL A 1113 3.76 -25.34 6.31
CA VAL A 1113 3.31 -25.38 4.91
C VAL A 1113 3.62 -26.76 4.35
N LEU A 1114 2.59 -27.56 4.10
CA LEU A 1114 2.73 -28.91 3.54
C LEU A 1114 2.84 -28.87 2.00
N GLY A 1115 2.38 -27.78 1.38
CA GLY A 1115 2.34 -27.58 -0.07
C GLY A 1115 1.10 -28.18 -0.72
N HIS A 1116 0.91 -27.90 -2.01
CA HIS A 1116 -0.32 -28.19 -2.76
C HIS A 1116 -1.57 -27.58 -2.10
N GLY A 1117 -1.41 -26.38 -1.51
CA GLY A 1117 -2.48 -25.65 -0.84
C GLY A 1117 -2.78 -26.10 0.59
N PHE A 1118 -2.03 -27.05 1.16
CA PHE A 1118 -2.24 -27.52 2.53
C PHE A 1118 -1.38 -26.75 3.55
N GLY A 1119 -2.04 -26.18 4.56
CA GLY A 1119 -1.44 -25.61 5.76
C GLY A 1119 -1.87 -26.38 7.01
N LEU A 1120 -0.92 -26.66 7.90
CA LEU A 1120 -1.18 -27.28 9.20
C LEU A 1120 -0.84 -26.30 10.32
N SER A 1121 -1.81 -26.05 11.19
CA SER A 1121 -1.65 -25.27 12.43
C SER A 1121 -1.88 -26.17 13.62
N ALA A 1122 -0.98 -26.13 14.60
CA ALA A 1122 -1.15 -26.85 15.86
C ALA A 1122 -0.82 -25.93 17.03
N THR A 1123 -1.76 -25.75 17.95
CA THR A 1123 -1.60 -24.95 19.16
C THR A 1123 -1.83 -25.82 20.38
N TYR A 1124 -0.96 -25.70 21.38
CA TYR A 1124 -1.13 -26.28 22.70
C TYR A 1124 -0.95 -25.19 23.75
N ALA A 1125 -1.90 -25.06 24.67
CA ALA A 1125 -1.84 -24.13 25.78
C ALA A 1125 -1.99 -24.87 27.11
N TYR A 1126 -1.12 -24.51 28.04
CA TYR A 1126 -1.18 -24.89 29.44
C TYR A 1126 -1.51 -23.65 30.27
N MET A 1127 -2.46 -23.78 31.18
CA MET A 1127 -2.92 -22.69 32.03
C MET A 1127 -2.97 -23.18 33.47
N ASP A 1128 -2.41 -22.41 34.38
CA ASP A 1128 -2.52 -22.61 35.82
C ASP A 1128 -3.13 -21.35 36.40
N SER A 1129 -4.19 -21.51 37.19
CA SER A 1129 -4.89 -20.39 37.80
C SER A 1129 -5.07 -20.62 39.29
N GLU A 1130 -5.12 -19.54 40.04
CA GLU A 1130 -5.28 -19.58 41.49
C GLU A 1130 -6.27 -18.49 41.94
N ASN A 1131 -7.32 -18.89 42.64
CA ASN A 1131 -8.20 -17.98 43.37
C ASN A 1131 -7.53 -17.59 44.68
N ARG A 1132 -7.23 -16.30 44.85
CA ARG A 1132 -6.58 -15.75 46.04
C ARG A 1132 -7.53 -14.91 46.90
N ASP A 1133 -8.84 -15.01 46.69
CA ASP A 1133 -9.86 -14.38 47.50
C ASP A 1133 -10.21 -15.25 48.73
N PRO A 1134 -9.86 -14.82 49.96
CA PRO A 1134 -10.13 -15.59 51.16
C PRO A 1134 -11.62 -15.67 51.53
N LEU A 1135 -12.49 -14.89 50.88
CA LEU A 1135 -13.94 -14.92 51.09
C LEU A 1135 -14.64 -15.96 50.21
N GLU A 1136 -13.99 -16.42 49.15
CA GLU A 1136 -14.55 -17.41 48.23
C GLU A 1136 -14.33 -18.86 48.74
N PRO A 1137 -15.30 -19.77 48.52
CA PRO A 1137 -15.20 -21.17 48.96
C PRO A 1137 -14.02 -21.93 48.36
N ILE A 1138 -13.60 -21.53 47.16
CA ILE A 1138 -12.50 -22.12 46.37
C ILE A 1138 -11.15 -21.42 46.61
N TYR A 1139 -10.97 -20.70 47.72
CA TYR A 1139 -9.70 -20.07 48.08
C TYR A 1139 -8.51 -21.07 48.01
N GLY A 1140 -7.47 -20.70 47.25
CA GLY A 1140 -6.29 -21.54 46.97
C GLY A 1140 -6.52 -22.65 45.93
N GLY A 1141 -7.74 -22.76 45.38
CA GLY A 1141 -8.06 -23.60 44.22
C GLY A 1141 -7.98 -22.82 42.90
N PRO A 1142 -8.27 -23.45 41.76
CA PRO A 1142 -8.24 -22.79 40.46
C PRO A 1142 -9.40 -21.81 40.27
N LEU A 1143 -9.23 -20.85 39.37
CA LEU A 1143 -10.32 -19.97 38.94
C LEU A 1143 -11.31 -20.76 38.04
N PRO A 1144 -12.63 -20.54 38.18
CA PRO A 1144 -13.63 -21.22 37.36
C PRO A 1144 -13.45 -20.96 35.86
N PHE A 1145 -13.89 -21.93 35.06
CA PHE A 1145 -13.92 -21.97 33.59
C PHE A 1145 -12.55 -21.95 32.89
N ILE A 1146 -11.44 -22.07 33.61
CA ILE A 1146 -10.09 -22.13 33.02
C ILE A 1146 -9.61 -23.59 32.97
N PRO A 1147 -9.50 -24.21 31.78
CA PRO A 1147 -8.94 -25.56 31.66
C PRO A 1147 -7.42 -25.55 31.83
N GLN A 1148 -6.90 -26.58 32.47
CA GLN A 1148 -5.44 -26.70 32.63
C GLN A 1148 -4.71 -26.93 31.31
N ASN A 1149 -5.34 -27.64 30.38
CA ASN A 1149 -4.80 -27.97 29.08
C ASN A 1149 -5.83 -27.68 28.01
N SER A 1150 -5.43 -27.01 26.94
CA SER A 1150 -6.24 -26.86 25.74
C SER A 1150 -5.36 -26.99 24.50
N GLY A 1151 -5.93 -27.44 23.38
CA GLY A 1151 -5.16 -27.56 22.16
C GLY A 1151 -6.01 -27.73 20.91
N GLN A 1152 -5.46 -27.31 19.78
CA GLN A 1152 -6.10 -27.36 18.47
C GLN A 1152 -5.10 -27.89 17.47
N ILE A 1153 -5.57 -28.78 16.59
CA ILE A 1153 -4.87 -29.14 15.37
C ILE A 1153 -5.81 -28.87 14.21
N ALA A 1154 -5.45 -27.91 13.36
CA ALA A 1154 -6.23 -27.49 12.22
C ALA A 1154 -5.47 -27.75 10.92
N LEU A 1155 -6.12 -28.45 9.98
CA LEU A 1155 -5.65 -28.65 8.63
C LEU A 1155 -6.52 -27.81 7.68
N THR A 1156 -5.91 -26.84 7.02
CA THR A 1156 -6.57 -26.00 6.01
C THR A 1156 -6.07 -26.41 4.63
N TRP A 1157 -6.99 -26.55 3.69
CA TRP A 1157 -6.73 -26.80 2.28
C TRP A 1157 -7.33 -25.68 1.43
N VAL A 1158 -6.50 -25.08 0.60
CA VAL A 1158 -6.88 -24.02 -0.34
C VAL A 1158 -6.61 -24.50 -1.76
N ASN A 1159 -7.53 -24.23 -2.68
CA ASN A 1159 -7.41 -24.63 -4.07
C ASN A 1159 -7.77 -23.51 -5.03
N GLU A 1160 -7.08 -23.44 -6.17
CA GLU A 1160 -7.31 -22.49 -7.26
C GLU A 1160 -8.73 -22.58 -7.88
N ALA A 1161 -9.50 -23.63 -7.59
CA ALA A 1161 -10.94 -23.67 -7.86
C ALA A 1161 -11.78 -22.77 -6.91
N LYS A 1162 -11.11 -21.88 -6.15
CA LYS A 1162 -11.68 -20.97 -5.14
C LYS A 1162 -12.44 -21.72 -4.04
N VAL A 1163 -11.80 -22.76 -3.54
CA VAL A 1163 -12.27 -23.57 -2.41
C VAL A 1163 -11.30 -23.41 -1.25
N LYS A 1164 -11.81 -23.09 -0.07
CA LYS A 1164 -11.08 -23.17 1.19
C LYS A 1164 -11.82 -24.12 2.12
N ALA A 1165 -11.15 -25.16 2.60
CA ALA A 1165 -11.71 -26.11 3.55
C ALA A 1165 -10.79 -26.25 4.76
N THR A 1166 -11.33 -26.15 5.96
CA THR A 1166 -10.60 -26.34 7.20
C THR A 1166 -11.24 -27.46 8.01
N VAL A 1167 -10.43 -28.35 8.57
CA VAL A 1167 -10.86 -29.32 9.58
C VAL A 1167 -10.01 -29.09 10.83
N ALA A 1168 -10.65 -28.86 11.96
CA ALA A 1168 -10.00 -28.57 13.23
C ALA A 1168 -10.46 -29.57 14.30
N ALA A 1169 -9.49 -30.22 14.96
CA ALA A 1169 -9.73 -30.99 16.16
C ALA A 1169 -9.32 -30.13 17.37
N ASN A 1170 -10.27 -29.85 18.25
CA ASN A 1170 -10.10 -29.06 19.46
C ASN A 1170 -10.19 -29.97 20.68
N TYR A 1171 -9.34 -29.74 21.67
CA TYR A 1171 -9.34 -30.43 22.95
C TYR A 1171 -9.38 -29.44 24.08
N ILE A 1172 -10.36 -29.60 24.97
CA ILE A 1172 -10.52 -28.82 26.19
C ILE A 1172 -10.39 -29.78 27.36
N GLY A 1173 -9.40 -29.55 28.22
CA GLY A 1173 -9.18 -30.35 29.43
C GLY A 1173 -10.19 -30.04 30.53
N GLU A 1174 -10.12 -30.86 31.58
CA GLU A 1174 -10.89 -30.68 32.81
C GLU A 1174 -10.74 -29.27 33.40
N ARG A 1175 -11.84 -28.73 33.94
CA ARG A 1175 -11.87 -27.40 34.57
C ARG A 1175 -12.92 -27.31 35.68
N ASP A 1176 -12.82 -26.31 36.53
CA ASP A 1176 -13.87 -26.01 37.51
C ASP A 1176 -15.00 -25.26 36.80
N GLY A 1177 -16.25 -25.68 36.97
CA GLY A 1177 -17.41 -25.11 36.30
C GLY A 1177 -18.18 -24.09 37.13
N ASP A 1178 -17.83 -23.90 38.41
CA ASP A 1178 -18.54 -22.98 39.30
C ASP A 1178 -17.66 -22.50 40.46
N ARG A 1179 -18.22 -21.62 41.29
CA ARG A 1179 -17.59 -21.12 42.52
C ARG A 1179 -17.45 -22.14 43.65
N PHE A 1180 -17.96 -23.36 43.47
CA PHE A 1180 -17.89 -24.45 44.44
C PHE A 1180 -16.80 -25.48 44.08
N GLY A 1181 -16.15 -25.32 42.93
CA GLY A 1181 -15.11 -26.23 42.44
C GLY A 1181 -15.67 -27.50 41.83
N THR A 1182 -16.92 -27.48 41.34
CA THR A 1182 -17.51 -28.62 40.63
C THR A 1182 -16.76 -28.85 39.33
N LYS A 1183 -16.24 -30.07 39.11
CA LYS A 1183 -15.45 -30.39 37.93
C LYS A 1183 -16.34 -30.59 36.70
N LEU A 1184 -15.90 -30.01 35.58
CA LEU A 1184 -16.39 -30.31 34.24
C LEU A 1184 -15.36 -31.22 33.55
N ASP A 1185 -15.86 -32.28 32.92
CA ASP A 1185 -15.04 -33.26 32.21
C ASP A 1185 -14.37 -32.65 30.97
N ASP A 1186 -13.29 -33.28 30.52
CA ASP A 1186 -12.62 -32.94 29.27
C ASP A 1186 -13.46 -33.37 28.06
N TYR A 1187 -13.23 -32.72 26.92
CA TYR A 1187 -13.91 -33.09 25.68
C TYR A 1187 -13.09 -32.75 24.44
N TRP A 1188 -13.43 -33.41 23.33
CA TRP A 1188 -12.95 -33.07 22.01
C TRP A 1188 -14.07 -32.51 21.14
N SER A 1189 -13.78 -31.55 20.28
CA SER A 1189 -14.66 -31.19 19.17
C SER A 1189 -13.93 -31.41 17.85
N LEU A 1190 -14.65 -31.91 16.85
CA LEU A 1190 -14.18 -31.94 15.48
C LEU A 1190 -15.06 -31.00 14.66
N ASP A 1191 -14.45 -29.95 14.15
CA ASP A 1191 -15.13 -28.91 13.41
C ASP A 1191 -14.62 -28.90 11.96
N ALA A 1192 -15.52 -28.59 11.04
CA ALA A 1192 -15.23 -28.48 9.61
C ALA A 1192 -15.83 -27.20 9.06
N HIS A 1193 -15.06 -26.50 8.24
CA HIS A 1193 -15.46 -25.26 7.58
C HIS A 1193 -15.14 -25.36 6.09
N LEU A 1194 -16.04 -24.85 5.26
CA LEU A 1194 -15.91 -24.84 3.81
C LEU A 1194 -16.42 -23.51 3.28
N VAL A 1195 -15.57 -22.81 2.53
CA VAL A 1195 -15.93 -21.64 1.72
C VAL A 1195 -15.70 -21.98 0.26
N TRP A 1196 -16.67 -21.64 -0.58
CA TRP A 1196 -16.55 -21.75 -2.02
C TRP A 1196 -17.12 -20.52 -2.73
N GLU A 1197 -16.41 -20.07 -3.76
CA GLU A 1197 -16.81 -18.98 -4.63
C GLU A 1197 -16.62 -19.37 -6.11
N PRO A 1198 -17.47 -18.89 -7.04
CA PRO A 1198 -17.21 -19.01 -8.47
C PRO A 1198 -16.08 -18.08 -8.90
N PHE A 1199 -15.51 -18.31 -10.09
CA PHE A 1199 -14.40 -17.49 -10.61
C PHE A 1199 -14.72 -16.00 -10.72
N ASP A 1200 -15.98 -15.60 -10.92
CA ASP A 1200 -16.41 -14.20 -10.99
C ASP A 1200 -16.78 -13.58 -9.62
N LYS A 1201 -16.67 -14.37 -8.54
CA LYS A 1201 -16.89 -14.01 -7.13
C LYS A 1201 -18.24 -13.34 -6.83
N ARG A 1202 -19.27 -13.58 -7.66
CA ARG A 1202 -20.62 -13.02 -7.47
C ARG A 1202 -21.42 -13.71 -6.36
N ILE A 1203 -21.02 -14.92 -6.01
CA ILE A 1203 -21.69 -15.75 -5.01
C ILE A 1203 -20.62 -16.25 -4.05
N GLU A 1204 -20.90 -16.27 -2.76
CA GLU A 1204 -20.10 -16.98 -1.77
C GLU A 1204 -21.01 -17.97 -1.04
N LEU A 1205 -20.56 -19.21 -0.95
CA LEU A 1205 -21.21 -20.25 -0.19
C LEU A 1205 -20.29 -20.62 0.98
N GLU A 1206 -20.81 -20.50 2.18
CA GLU A 1206 -20.15 -20.95 3.40
C GLU A 1206 -20.96 -22.10 4.00
N ALA A 1207 -20.25 -23.15 4.41
CA ALA A 1207 -20.81 -24.26 5.17
C ALA A 1207 -19.86 -24.62 6.29
N ALA A 1208 -20.35 -24.61 7.52
CA ALA A 1208 -19.63 -24.97 8.72
C ALA A 1208 -20.38 -26.06 9.48
N ALA A 1209 -19.65 -26.98 10.09
CA ALA A 1209 -20.17 -28.00 10.96
C ALA A 1209 -19.28 -28.08 12.20
N TYR A 1210 -19.90 -28.14 13.38
CA TYR A 1210 -19.20 -28.10 14.66
C TYR A 1210 -19.60 -29.32 15.50
N ASN A 1211 -18.67 -29.80 16.33
CA ASN A 1211 -18.85 -31.01 17.15
C ASN A 1211 -19.38 -32.20 16.32
N LEU A 1212 -18.73 -32.49 15.19
CA LEU A 1212 -19.11 -33.59 14.28
C LEU A 1212 -19.10 -34.96 14.97
N LEU A 1213 -18.26 -35.11 16.01
CA LEU A 1213 -18.16 -36.31 16.82
C LEU A 1213 -19.38 -36.52 17.74
N ASP A 1214 -20.21 -35.49 17.96
CA ASP A 1214 -21.36 -35.54 18.87
C ASP A 1214 -20.92 -35.81 20.32
N GLU A 1215 -19.81 -35.21 20.72
CA GLU A 1215 -19.31 -35.33 22.10
C GLU A 1215 -20.25 -34.55 23.02
N ASP A 1216 -20.68 -35.22 24.09
CA ASP A 1216 -21.45 -34.60 25.16
C ASP A 1216 -20.49 -33.98 26.16
N PHE A 1217 -20.61 -32.67 26.38
CA PHE A 1217 -19.83 -31.93 27.36
C PHE A 1217 -20.72 -30.96 28.13
N GLU A 1218 -20.23 -30.42 29.24
CA GLU A 1218 -20.94 -29.41 30.02
C GLU A 1218 -20.22 -28.04 29.94
N ILE A 1219 -21.01 -26.97 29.87
CA ILE A 1219 -20.49 -25.59 29.84
C ILE A 1219 -20.36 -25.07 31.28
N THR A 1220 -21.34 -25.39 32.12
CA THR A 1220 -21.38 -25.18 33.57
C THR A 1220 -22.09 -26.38 34.19
N PRO A 1221 -21.91 -26.69 35.49
CA PRO A 1221 -22.37 -27.95 36.06
C PRO A 1221 -23.85 -28.20 35.78
N GLY A 1222 -24.12 -29.29 35.08
CA GLY A 1222 -25.46 -29.73 34.70
C GLY A 1222 -26.12 -28.99 33.53
N VAL A 1223 -25.43 -28.04 32.90
CA VAL A 1223 -25.87 -27.42 31.64
C VAL A 1223 -25.05 -28.05 30.51
N PRO A 1224 -25.62 -28.98 29.72
CA PRO A 1224 -24.93 -29.56 28.59
C PRO A 1224 -24.62 -28.49 27.53
N GLY A 1225 -23.51 -28.70 26.84
CA GLY A 1225 -23.10 -27.88 25.72
C GLY A 1225 -23.90 -28.13 24.45
N TRP A 1226 -23.50 -27.41 23.41
CA TRP A 1226 -24.07 -27.56 22.08
C TRP A 1226 -23.68 -28.93 21.49
N GLY A 1227 -24.67 -29.64 20.93
CA GLY A 1227 -24.46 -30.88 20.17
C GLY A 1227 -23.95 -30.61 18.76
N ARG A 1228 -24.27 -31.49 17.81
CA ARG A 1228 -23.93 -31.27 16.39
C ARG A 1228 -24.61 -30.00 15.87
N ALA A 1229 -23.79 -29.05 15.43
CA ALA A 1229 -24.24 -27.79 14.87
C ALA A 1229 -23.81 -27.63 13.41
N PHE A 1230 -24.67 -27.04 12.59
CA PHE A 1230 -24.42 -26.73 11.20
C PHE A 1230 -24.78 -25.27 10.91
N LYS A 1231 -23.90 -24.55 10.24
CA LYS A 1231 -24.15 -23.19 9.74
C LYS A 1231 -23.94 -23.19 8.23
N GLY A 1232 -24.87 -22.58 7.51
CA GLY A 1232 -24.78 -22.47 6.06
C GLY A 1232 -25.28 -21.11 5.60
N THR A 1233 -24.45 -20.35 4.90
CA THR A 1233 -24.81 -19.03 4.38
C THR A 1233 -24.56 -18.98 2.87
N LEU A 1234 -25.42 -18.24 2.18
CA LEU A 1234 -25.28 -17.91 0.77
C LEU A 1234 -25.32 -16.41 0.63
N LYS A 1235 -24.23 -15.83 0.13
CA LYS A 1235 -24.07 -14.40 -0.09
C LYS A 1235 -24.04 -14.10 -1.58
N VAL A 1236 -24.81 -13.12 -2.03
CA VAL A 1236 -24.83 -12.65 -3.42
C VAL A 1236 -24.30 -11.22 -3.47
N ARG A 1237 -23.30 -10.99 -4.32
CA ARG A 1237 -22.60 -9.70 -4.49
C ARG A 1237 -23.00 -9.04 -5.81
N PHE A 1238 -23.27 -7.74 -5.78
CA PHE A 1238 -23.81 -6.94 -6.89
C PHE A 1238 -22.82 -5.89 -7.38
#